data_AF-A0A951HAE0-F1
#
_entry.id   AF-A0A951HAE0-F1
#
_cell.length_a   1.000
_cell.length_b   1.000
_cell.length_c   1.000
_cell.angle_alpha   90.00
_cell.angle_beta   90.00
_cell.angle_gamma   90.00
#
_symmetry.space_group_name_H-M   'P 1'
#
loop_
_entity.id
_entity.type
_entity.pdbx_description
1 polymer ?
#
loop_
_entity_poly.entity_id
_entity_poly.type
_entity_poly.pdbx_seq_one_letter_code
_entity_poly.pdbx_strand_id
1 'polypeptide(L)'
;MSVADILSLVEKFPHCTVAERGELITFARATPLHYGAWKPFKQLLKKAEAALHAGNPDVDLLGVLLNRIDSAAFTHSTTRWKAVEATTALGKTQTVRGNGFTYTVGGRRSWEYQGWRLVVSSSGAPGGIIGALRSALGLTPQSSAPANEVIAFDFDARSYIYEVRSVSLLEGNLKIVCGPSWRGGADRDTTFVVDVSDPKFIHLREAGPKTPTLQYMKRRARRILRQLSQSNAELYLQLALQLLREHADQPLVPALNWAAMDVLFANSVRWQQPQAGRGPYQRSGGAFVLKRREERAPEIWDAHLEFARELLARRDVPLEANETALRILRTRDEPGTSQRLERAQLERFLASGLPLLQHLATQQLAGLEQSGERLDGATWARLILLAGGRTRRALNEVSRAPHDAVWSEQAAQTLSIALEKDARTKQRRAAHLLVERFRERISDDVLWRNLATFADTHGATRTWVLGRVHDSAQLGELAHLREIALLRPDLRAMVLRAFSEAAAHAAPSADQSLPLVTGNDQDLNATGWQFLAATAMTRDVARELWWRVWSSSAFFTPAMHATAAQSEGALQLFERADFSITGLEPAFEKAPAFFSSLSPAFFAAVLRRVSPATQVERALAATDDQWLAARTVLLQTLQNPALLGTFWKRVLERITAGVDEALSHRILDDWQIAATLERLPKADITDLLTGTTPAHEPYLVRWLDANASQLERSDAALLAAATHPSGAIRERGLARVRAVGLDLPLALRLMESGLPQPFDLARTWFATNEELDVAERALALCDSPDAHVRRFGREFLEAHGEHALNANVLRKLAENADPVMQAWLAEHLWRNHRGIAVPAFDRAMLRTRGRARRAKEAVKKRRDLTTTTVGQSSAAGPPSTEDIAALLDMARSRTPRDREWALQQLAQAALTGQEIEGVAVRQV
;
A
#
# COMPACT_ATOMS: atom_id res chain seq x y z
N MET A 1 59.19 32.54 -20.70
CA MET A 1 59.34 33.01 -22.10
C MET A 1 58.05 33.65 -22.55
N SER A 2 58.15 34.77 -23.28
CA SER A 2 57.02 35.39 -23.96
C SER A 2 56.61 34.56 -25.20
N VAL A 3 55.40 34.80 -25.73
CA VAL A 3 54.95 34.19 -26.99
C VAL A 3 55.88 34.58 -28.15
N ALA A 4 56.47 35.78 -28.12
CA ALA A 4 57.40 36.25 -29.13
C ALA A 4 58.72 35.47 -29.10
N ASP A 5 59.26 35.22 -27.90
CA ASP A 5 60.49 34.41 -27.73
C ASP A 5 60.29 33.00 -28.29
N ILE A 6 59.14 32.39 -27.99
CA ILE A 6 58.81 31.05 -28.47
C ILE A 6 58.66 31.03 -29.99
N LEU A 7 57.98 32.04 -30.58
CA LEU A 7 57.88 32.15 -32.04
C LEU A 7 59.26 32.28 -32.70
N SER A 8 60.17 33.03 -32.10
CA SER A 8 61.56 33.13 -32.56
C SER A 8 62.27 31.77 -32.55
N LEU A 9 62.13 30.98 -31.48
CA LEU A 9 62.66 29.61 -31.43
C LEU A 9 62.01 28.68 -32.45
N VAL A 10 60.69 28.75 -32.61
CA VAL A 10 59.96 27.99 -33.62
C VAL A 10 60.47 28.35 -35.02
N GLU A 11 60.80 29.61 -35.28
CA GLU A 11 61.36 30.00 -36.58
C GLU A 11 62.74 29.38 -36.84
N LYS A 12 63.59 29.27 -35.82
CA LYS A 12 64.92 28.64 -35.91
C LYS A 12 64.87 27.12 -36.13
N PHE A 13 63.80 26.43 -35.72
CA PHE A 13 63.68 24.98 -35.91
C PHE A 13 63.64 24.60 -37.41
N PRO A 14 64.41 23.58 -37.88
CA PRO A 14 65.11 22.55 -37.10
C PRO A 14 66.56 22.85 -36.69
N HIS A 15 67.10 24.04 -36.96
CA HIS A 15 68.51 24.40 -36.72
C HIS A 15 68.77 25.01 -35.33
N CYS A 16 67.90 24.74 -34.35
CA CYS A 16 68.07 25.25 -32.99
C CYS A 16 69.19 24.49 -32.24
N THR A 17 69.84 25.17 -31.28
CA THR A 17 70.80 24.56 -30.35
C THR A 17 70.11 23.55 -29.41
N VAL A 18 70.89 22.71 -28.73
CA VAL A 18 70.35 21.72 -27.75
C VAL A 18 69.57 22.41 -26.62
N ALA A 19 70.03 23.58 -26.16
CA ALA A 19 69.35 24.37 -25.13
C ALA A 19 68.00 24.93 -25.65
N GLU A 20 68.00 25.56 -26.83
CA GLU A 20 66.78 26.07 -27.48
C GLU A 20 65.77 24.94 -27.77
N ARG A 21 66.26 23.75 -28.16
CA ARG A 21 65.44 22.55 -28.30
C ARG A 21 64.80 22.13 -26.98
N GLY A 22 65.56 22.14 -25.89
CA GLY A 22 65.05 21.88 -24.54
C GLY A 22 63.95 22.87 -24.14
N GLU A 23 64.08 24.14 -24.52
CA GLU A 23 63.04 25.17 -24.33
C GLU A 23 61.79 24.89 -25.18
N LEU A 24 61.94 24.45 -26.43
CA LEU A 24 60.82 24.06 -27.30
C LEU A 24 60.06 22.83 -26.76
N ILE A 25 60.76 21.84 -26.22
CA ILE A 25 60.16 20.66 -25.56
C ILE A 25 59.42 21.08 -24.29
N THR A 26 60.05 21.90 -23.46
CA THR A 26 59.45 22.44 -22.22
C THR A 26 58.21 23.25 -22.54
N PHE A 27 58.27 24.10 -23.57
CA PHE A 27 57.13 24.81 -24.10
C PHE A 27 56.04 23.84 -24.54
N ALA A 28 56.33 22.84 -25.39
CA ALA A 28 55.33 21.91 -25.88
C ALA A 28 54.61 21.17 -24.74
N ARG A 29 55.33 20.70 -23.72
CA ARG A 29 54.76 20.06 -22.51
C ARG A 29 53.88 21.02 -21.72
N ALA A 30 54.38 22.21 -21.43
CA ALA A 30 53.69 23.20 -20.61
C ALA A 30 52.56 23.91 -21.36
N THR A 31 52.55 23.90 -22.69
CA THR A 31 51.60 24.67 -23.50
C THR A 31 50.19 24.23 -23.20
N PRO A 32 49.36 25.08 -22.58
CA PRO A 32 47.95 24.80 -22.55
C PRO A 32 47.42 24.90 -23.98
N LEU A 33 46.64 23.90 -24.39
CA LEU A 33 45.93 23.96 -25.66
C LEU A 33 44.67 24.86 -25.53
N HIS A 34 44.83 26.04 -24.92
CA HIS A 34 43.88 27.16 -24.93
C HIS A 34 44.56 28.43 -25.50
N TYR A 35 43.87 29.59 -25.49
CA TYR A 35 44.18 30.79 -26.28
C TYR A 35 45.66 31.28 -26.21
N GLY A 36 46.13 31.94 -27.29
CA GLY A 36 47.48 32.55 -27.38
C GLY A 36 48.62 31.59 -27.72
N ALA A 37 48.80 30.53 -26.93
CA ALA A 37 49.92 29.57 -27.08
C ALA A 37 49.67 28.51 -28.19
N TRP A 38 48.42 28.33 -28.62
CA TRP A 38 48.05 27.39 -29.69
C TRP A 38 48.70 27.70 -31.05
N LYS A 39 48.86 28.98 -31.41
CA LYS A 39 49.44 29.37 -32.72
C LYS A 39 50.91 28.94 -32.84
N PRO A 40 51.80 29.30 -31.89
CA PRO A 40 53.17 28.78 -31.87
C PRO A 40 53.22 27.25 -31.83
N PHE A 41 52.39 26.59 -31.02
CA PHE A 41 52.35 25.12 -30.93
C PHE A 41 52.01 24.47 -32.28
N LYS A 42 51.00 24.99 -33.00
CA LYS A 42 50.62 24.50 -34.33
C LYS A 42 51.70 24.74 -35.37
N GLN A 43 52.41 25.87 -35.31
CA GLN A 43 53.54 26.16 -36.20
C GLN A 43 54.70 25.20 -35.93
N LEU A 44 55.02 24.97 -34.66
CA LEU A 44 56.04 24.02 -34.23
C LEU A 44 55.75 22.60 -34.74
N LEU A 45 54.52 22.10 -34.59
CA LEU A 45 54.13 20.80 -35.15
C LEU A 45 54.33 20.73 -36.67
N LYS A 46 53.92 21.77 -37.41
CA LYS A 46 54.10 21.80 -38.87
C LYS A 46 55.57 21.76 -39.27
N LYS A 47 56.44 22.48 -38.54
CA LYS A 47 57.87 22.49 -38.81
C LYS A 47 58.52 21.16 -38.42
N ALA A 48 58.12 20.55 -37.30
CA ALA A 48 58.55 19.20 -36.91
C ALA A 48 58.17 18.15 -37.96
N GLU A 49 56.96 18.21 -38.50
CA GLU A 49 56.52 17.33 -39.60
C GLU A 49 57.27 17.60 -40.91
N ALA A 50 57.55 18.86 -41.24
CA ALA A 50 58.36 19.19 -42.42
C ALA A 50 59.81 18.69 -42.29
N ALA A 51 60.41 18.84 -41.11
CA ALA A 51 61.75 18.32 -40.81
C ALA A 51 61.78 16.80 -40.89
N LEU A 52 60.73 16.13 -40.41
CA LEU A 52 60.53 14.69 -40.62
C LEU A 52 60.54 14.32 -42.11
N HIS A 53 59.80 15.03 -42.96
CA HIS A 53 59.79 14.77 -44.41
C HIS A 53 61.12 15.08 -45.10
N ALA A 54 61.90 16.01 -44.56
CA ALA A 54 63.23 16.36 -45.04
C ALA A 54 64.33 15.36 -44.59
N GLY A 55 63.98 14.31 -43.84
CA GLY A 55 64.94 13.31 -43.34
C GLY A 55 65.70 13.73 -42.08
N ASN A 56 65.30 14.84 -41.42
CA ASN A 56 65.89 15.34 -40.18
C ASN A 56 64.85 15.33 -39.03
N PRO A 57 64.32 14.15 -38.64
CA PRO A 57 63.30 14.08 -37.60
C PRO A 57 63.85 14.39 -36.21
N ASP A 58 63.11 15.17 -35.44
CA ASP A 58 63.32 15.32 -33.99
C ASP A 58 62.27 14.48 -33.25
N VAL A 59 62.66 13.26 -32.86
CA VAL A 59 61.74 12.26 -32.28
C VAL A 59 61.18 12.70 -30.94
N ASP A 60 62.01 13.25 -30.04
CA ASP A 60 61.52 13.63 -28.71
C ASP A 60 60.54 14.80 -28.81
N LEU A 61 60.87 15.83 -29.61
CA LEU A 61 59.97 16.97 -29.79
C LEU A 61 58.67 16.53 -30.46
N LEU A 62 58.75 15.72 -31.52
CA LEU A 62 57.56 15.21 -32.20
C LEU A 62 56.71 14.35 -31.26
N GLY A 63 57.33 13.47 -30.46
CA GLY A 63 56.65 12.63 -29.48
C GLY A 63 55.87 13.46 -28.46
N VAL A 64 56.49 14.50 -27.90
CA VAL A 64 55.85 15.43 -26.98
C VAL A 64 54.69 16.18 -27.64
N LEU A 65 54.87 16.70 -28.86
CA LEU A 65 53.83 17.41 -29.59
C LEU A 65 52.63 16.50 -29.90
N LEU A 66 52.89 15.27 -30.36
CA LEU A 66 51.86 14.29 -30.64
C LEU A 66 51.11 13.90 -29.37
N ASN A 67 51.83 13.64 -28.27
CA ASN A 67 51.22 13.32 -26.99
C ASN A 67 50.27 14.44 -26.51
N ARG A 68 50.73 15.70 -26.56
CA ARG A 68 49.89 16.84 -26.15
C ARG A 68 48.61 16.96 -26.97
N ILE A 69 48.70 16.74 -28.29
CA ILE A 69 47.51 16.68 -29.17
C ILE A 69 46.61 15.51 -28.81
N ASP A 70 47.21 14.37 -28.45
CA ASP A 70 46.51 13.14 -28.15
C ASP A 70 45.73 13.24 -26.83
N SER A 71 46.35 13.72 -25.76
CA SER A 71 45.72 13.94 -24.45
C SER A 71 44.75 15.12 -24.42
N ALA A 72 44.74 15.95 -25.46
CA ALA A 72 43.88 17.14 -25.51
C ALA A 72 42.39 16.76 -25.39
N ALA A 73 41.74 17.19 -24.32
CA ALA A 73 40.29 17.10 -24.18
C ALA A 73 39.61 17.93 -25.27
N PHE A 74 38.50 17.44 -25.82
CA PHE A 74 37.66 18.30 -26.63
C PHE A 74 37.10 19.38 -25.70
N THR A 75 37.42 20.64 -25.97
CA THR A 75 36.55 21.71 -25.50
C THR A 75 35.20 21.37 -26.09
N HIS A 76 34.25 20.97 -25.24
CA HIS A 76 32.85 20.96 -25.64
C HIS A 76 32.62 22.37 -26.12
N SER A 77 32.50 22.55 -27.45
CA SER A 77 32.08 23.82 -27.99
C SER A 77 30.88 24.19 -27.16
N THR A 78 30.96 25.31 -26.45
CA THR A 78 29.79 25.99 -25.91
C THR A 78 28.69 25.79 -26.93
N THR A 79 27.75 24.89 -26.61
CA THR A 79 26.63 24.62 -27.49
C THR A 79 26.11 25.99 -27.82
N ARG A 80 26.11 26.37 -29.10
CA ARG A 80 25.57 27.66 -29.54
C ARG A 80 24.27 27.82 -28.77
N TRP A 81 24.17 28.86 -27.95
CA TRP A 81 22.94 29.27 -27.31
C TRP A 81 21.93 29.54 -28.43
N LYS A 82 21.22 28.52 -28.89
CA LYS A 82 19.87 28.70 -29.38
C LYS A 82 19.06 28.69 -28.10
N ALA A 83 18.46 29.84 -27.77
CA ALA A 83 17.31 29.86 -26.90
C ALA A 83 16.34 28.83 -27.49
N VAL A 84 16.29 27.64 -26.89
CA VAL A 84 15.17 26.75 -27.10
C VAL A 84 14.09 27.38 -26.26
N GLU A 85 13.08 27.96 -26.89
CA GLU A 85 11.78 28.19 -26.28
C GLU A 85 11.20 26.81 -25.91
N ALA A 86 11.75 26.20 -24.87
CA ALA A 86 11.21 25.01 -24.25
C ALA A 86 10.23 25.50 -23.20
N THR A 87 8.96 25.54 -23.58
CA THR A 87 7.78 25.62 -22.73
C THR A 87 7.74 24.41 -21.79
N THR A 88 8.58 24.41 -20.75
CA THR A 88 8.37 23.62 -19.53
C THR A 88 8.99 24.35 -18.33
N ALA A 89 8.18 24.51 -17.29
CA ALA A 89 8.23 25.58 -16.29
C ALA A 89 9.35 25.53 -15.22
N LEU A 90 10.53 24.95 -15.48
CA LEU A 90 11.56 24.80 -14.43
C LEU A 90 12.95 25.24 -14.91
N GLY A 91 13.31 26.49 -14.61
CA GLY A 91 14.65 27.05 -14.78
C GLY A 91 14.72 28.24 -15.73
N LYS A 92 14.02 29.34 -15.44
CA LYS A 92 14.19 30.59 -16.20
C LYS A 92 15.57 31.18 -15.96
N THR A 93 16.29 31.52 -17.03
CA THR A 93 17.45 32.39 -16.96
C THR A 93 17.01 33.74 -16.39
N GLN A 94 17.65 34.19 -15.32
CA GLN A 94 17.32 35.47 -14.67
C GLN A 94 18.34 36.52 -15.05
N THR A 95 17.84 37.64 -15.57
CA THR A 95 18.66 38.82 -15.82
C THR A 95 18.36 39.87 -14.77
N VAL A 96 19.33 40.16 -13.90
CA VAL A 96 19.20 41.17 -12.84
C VAL A 96 20.03 42.38 -13.24
N ARG A 97 19.43 43.57 -13.16
CA ARG A 97 20.14 44.85 -13.35
C ARG A 97 20.28 45.54 -12.01
N GLY A 98 21.51 45.77 -11.59
CA GLY A 98 21.81 46.43 -10.31
C GLY A 98 23.23 47.00 -10.33
N ASN A 99 23.44 48.16 -9.70
CA ASN A 99 24.73 48.85 -9.60
C ASN A 99 25.41 49.15 -10.95
N GLY A 100 24.65 49.35 -12.03
CA GLY A 100 25.20 49.67 -13.37
C GLY A 100 25.65 48.47 -14.21
N PHE A 101 25.30 47.23 -13.82
CA PHE A 101 25.65 46.01 -14.56
C PHE A 101 24.42 45.16 -14.88
N THR A 102 24.60 44.26 -15.86
CA THR A 102 23.62 43.21 -16.17
C THR A 102 24.21 41.85 -15.83
N TYR A 103 23.57 41.17 -14.87
CA TYR A 103 23.91 39.83 -14.42
C TYR A 103 22.94 38.84 -15.03
N THR A 104 23.42 37.72 -15.56
CA THR A 104 22.55 36.65 -16.07
C THR A 104 22.88 35.34 -15.36
N VAL A 105 21.91 34.76 -14.64
CA VAL A 105 22.06 33.49 -13.91
C VAL A 105 21.18 32.41 -14.53
N GLY A 106 21.75 31.25 -14.84
CA GLY A 106 21.02 30.12 -15.41
C GLY A 106 21.59 28.77 -14.97
N GLY A 107 20.73 27.77 -14.89
CA GLY A 107 21.14 26.39 -14.59
C GLY A 107 21.97 25.79 -15.72
N ARG A 108 23.09 25.14 -15.38
CA ARG A 108 23.97 24.43 -16.29
C ARG A 108 23.83 22.93 -16.03
N ARG A 109 23.24 22.19 -16.98
CA ARG A 109 23.31 20.73 -17.03
C ARG A 109 24.31 20.32 -18.11
N SER A 110 25.40 19.69 -17.69
CA SER A 110 26.29 18.93 -18.57
C SER A 110 26.52 17.56 -17.97
N TRP A 111 26.98 16.60 -18.78
CA TRP A 111 27.33 15.23 -18.41
C TRP A 111 28.25 15.11 -17.18
N GLU A 112 29.05 16.13 -16.87
CA GLU A 112 30.03 16.13 -15.76
C GLU A 112 29.71 17.14 -14.65
N TYR A 113 28.67 17.97 -14.81
CA TYR A 113 28.36 19.05 -13.87
C TYR A 113 26.88 19.42 -13.86
N GLN A 114 26.28 19.42 -12.66
CA GLN A 114 25.00 20.05 -12.36
C GLN A 114 25.25 21.23 -11.41
N GLY A 115 25.11 22.46 -11.89
CA GLY A 115 25.29 23.65 -11.06
C GLY A 115 24.79 24.91 -11.76
N TRP A 116 25.16 26.09 -11.27
CA TRP A 116 24.66 27.38 -11.75
C TRP A 116 25.78 28.23 -12.33
N ARG A 117 25.47 28.98 -13.40
CA ARG A 117 26.41 29.91 -14.04
C ARG A 117 25.93 31.34 -13.85
N LEU A 118 26.79 32.21 -13.33
CA LEU A 118 26.62 33.66 -13.32
C LEU A 118 27.44 34.27 -14.45
N VAL A 119 26.80 35.08 -15.28
CA VAL A 119 27.45 35.82 -16.37
C VAL A 119 27.34 37.31 -16.08
N VAL A 120 28.48 37.97 -15.91
CA VAL A 120 28.59 39.42 -15.68
C VAL A 120 28.96 40.09 -17.00
N SER A 121 28.14 41.04 -17.45
CA SER A 121 28.42 41.86 -18.64
C SER A 121 28.40 43.35 -18.27
N SER A 122 29.37 44.13 -18.75
CA SER A 122 29.36 45.59 -18.56
C SER A 122 28.61 46.28 -19.69
N SER A 123 27.86 47.32 -19.36
CA SER A 123 27.15 48.16 -20.32
C SER A 123 27.77 49.55 -20.50
N GLY A 124 29.09 49.71 -20.30
CA GLY A 124 29.82 50.84 -20.90
C GLY A 124 30.45 51.90 -20.01
N ALA A 125 30.81 51.65 -18.74
CA ALA A 125 31.63 52.57 -17.96
C ALA A 125 32.97 51.93 -17.49
N PRO A 126 34.14 52.49 -17.86
CA PRO A 126 35.45 52.06 -17.35
C PRO A 126 35.59 52.52 -15.89
N GLY A 127 35.64 51.56 -14.95
CA GLY A 127 35.67 51.82 -13.50
C GLY A 127 34.80 50.88 -12.67
N GLY A 128 34.06 49.98 -13.31
CA GLY A 128 33.10 49.07 -12.69
C GLY A 128 33.65 47.79 -12.04
N ILE A 129 32.74 46.92 -11.57
CA ILE A 129 33.05 45.63 -10.92
C ILE A 129 33.94 44.72 -11.77
N ILE A 130 33.93 44.82 -13.11
CA ILE A 130 34.86 44.10 -14.00
C ILE A 130 36.31 44.58 -13.80
N GLY A 131 36.52 45.87 -13.56
CA GLY A 131 37.84 46.41 -13.21
C GLY A 131 38.32 45.93 -11.85
N ALA A 132 37.43 45.91 -10.86
CA ALA A 132 37.73 45.34 -9.53
C ALA A 132 37.99 43.83 -9.60
N LEU A 133 37.22 43.08 -10.39
CA LEU A 133 37.44 41.65 -10.66
C LEU A 133 38.78 41.44 -11.35
N ARG A 134 39.14 42.21 -12.38
CA ARG A 134 40.47 42.14 -13.01
C ARG A 134 41.60 42.39 -12.01
N SER A 135 41.45 43.39 -11.15
CA SER A 135 42.43 43.69 -10.10
C SER A 135 42.56 42.54 -9.09
N ALA A 136 41.44 41.94 -8.68
CA ALA A 136 41.43 40.78 -7.80
C ALA A 136 42.01 39.51 -8.46
N LEU A 137 41.90 39.39 -9.79
CA LEU A 137 42.47 38.32 -10.60
C LEU A 137 43.94 38.54 -10.98
N GLY A 138 44.57 39.63 -10.53
CA GLY A 138 45.93 39.99 -10.93
C GLY A 138 46.09 40.33 -12.43
N LEU A 139 44.99 40.59 -13.13
CA LEU A 139 44.99 40.98 -14.54
C LEU A 139 45.24 42.49 -14.64
N THR A 140 46.24 42.89 -15.42
CA THR A 140 46.58 44.30 -15.62
C THR A 140 45.41 45.06 -16.24
N PRO A 141 45.00 46.23 -15.69
CA PRO A 141 43.93 47.03 -16.28
C PRO A 141 44.34 47.51 -17.67
N GLN A 142 43.83 46.88 -18.73
CA GLN A 142 43.96 47.44 -20.07
C GLN A 142 43.10 48.70 -20.15
N SER A 143 43.68 49.83 -20.55
CA SER A 143 43.03 51.14 -20.68
C SER A 143 41.89 51.17 -21.71
N SER A 144 41.71 50.10 -22.48
CA SER A 144 40.59 49.89 -23.40
C SER A 144 40.06 48.45 -23.28
N ALA A 145 39.31 48.17 -22.21
CA ALA A 145 38.50 46.96 -22.17
C ALA A 145 37.43 47.04 -23.28
N PRO A 146 37.28 46.02 -24.16
CA PRO A 146 36.28 46.04 -25.21
C PRO A 146 34.88 46.17 -24.59
N ALA A 147 34.00 46.98 -25.20
CA ALA A 147 32.69 47.38 -24.69
C ALA A 147 31.65 46.25 -24.48
N ASN A 148 32.06 44.98 -24.49
CA ASN A 148 31.22 43.79 -24.33
C ASN A 148 31.99 42.66 -23.61
N GLU A 149 32.83 43.01 -22.64
CA GLU A 149 33.55 42.01 -21.85
C GLU A 149 32.58 41.25 -20.94
N VAL A 150 32.66 39.92 -20.99
CA VAL A 150 31.80 39.00 -20.26
C VAL A 150 32.67 38.09 -19.41
N ILE A 151 32.44 38.10 -18.10
CA ILE A 151 33.10 37.17 -17.15
C ILE A 151 32.03 36.21 -16.63
N ALA A 152 32.26 34.90 -16.77
CA ALA A 152 31.35 33.88 -16.28
C ALA A 152 31.94 33.13 -15.07
N PHE A 153 31.09 32.84 -14.08
CA PHE A 153 31.43 32.07 -12.89
C PHE A 153 30.48 30.87 -12.74
N ASP A 154 31.01 29.68 -12.50
CA ASP A 154 30.21 28.47 -12.25
C ASP A 154 30.28 28.08 -10.78
N PHE A 155 29.16 27.89 -10.10
CA PHE A 155 29.14 27.54 -8.68
C PHE A 155 28.13 26.42 -8.38
N ASP A 156 28.53 25.52 -7.49
CA ASP A 156 27.75 24.35 -7.10
C ASP A 156 26.72 24.75 -6.03
N ALA A 157 25.44 24.67 -6.40
CA ALA A 157 24.34 24.81 -5.46
C ALA A 157 23.48 23.57 -5.55
N ARG A 158 23.50 22.75 -4.49
CA ARG A 158 22.69 21.53 -4.36
C ARG A 158 21.17 21.82 -4.31
N SER A 159 20.80 23.07 -4.07
CA SER A 159 19.42 23.57 -4.00
C SER A 159 19.07 24.40 -5.24
N TYR A 160 17.82 24.34 -5.68
CA TYR A 160 17.33 25.19 -6.78
C TYR A 160 17.39 26.68 -6.37
N ILE A 161 18.06 27.51 -7.19
CA ILE A 161 18.08 28.96 -7.04
C ILE A 161 16.82 29.52 -7.71
N TYR A 162 15.90 30.05 -6.90
CA TYR A 162 14.62 30.58 -7.39
C TYR A 162 14.69 32.06 -7.75
N GLU A 163 15.50 32.85 -7.06
CA GLU A 163 15.66 34.29 -7.33
C GLU A 163 17.03 34.76 -6.82
N VAL A 164 17.79 35.45 -7.68
CA VAL A 164 19.03 36.14 -7.25
C VAL A 164 18.69 37.58 -6.90
N ARG A 165 18.83 37.95 -5.63
CA ARG A 165 18.47 39.29 -5.12
C ARG A 165 19.61 40.29 -5.29
N SER A 166 20.84 39.88 -5.00
CA SER A 166 22.00 40.75 -5.15
C SER A 166 23.28 39.97 -5.40
N VAL A 167 24.22 40.63 -6.07
CA VAL A 167 25.59 40.18 -6.28
C VAL A 167 26.51 41.33 -5.87
N SER A 168 27.43 41.07 -4.93
CA SER A 168 28.43 42.05 -4.50
C SER A 168 29.82 41.42 -4.43
N LEU A 169 30.86 42.22 -4.64
CA LEU A 169 32.24 41.80 -4.42
C LEU A 169 32.66 42.29 -3.04
N LEU A 170 33.00 41.39 -2.13
CA LEU A 170 33.45 41.70 -0.77
C LEU A 170 34.74 40.95 -0.51
N GLU A 171 35.84 41.68 -0.22
CA GLU A 171 37.15 41.08 0.14
C GLU A 171 37.67 40.04 -0.87
N GLY A 172 37.51 40.28 -2.17
CA GLY A 172 37.95 39.33 -3.20
C GLY A 172 37.04 38.11 -3.39
N ASN A 173 35.86 38.09 -2.74
CA ASN A 173 34.83 37.08 -2.96
C ASN A 173 33.58 37.67 -3.60
N LEU A 174 32.97 36.93 -4.52
CA LEU A 174 31.65 37.24 -5.06
C LEU A 174 30.57 36.69 -4.12
N LYS A 175 29.84 37.58 -3.46
CA LYS A 175 28.70 37.25 -2.60
C LYS A 175 27.42 37.30 -3.43
N ILE A 176 26.75 36.16 -3.59
CA ILE A 176 25.49 36.00 -4.32
C ILE A 176 24.39 35.70 -3.31
N VAL A 177 23.44 36.63 -3.13
CA VAL A 177 22.32 36.46 -2.21
C VAL A 177 21.09 35.99 -2.98
N CYS A 178 20.55 34.83 -2.60
CA CYS A 178 19.40 34.21 -3.24
C CYS A 178 18.19 34.15 -2.29
N GLY A 179 16.98 34.28 -2.84
CA GLY A 179 15.73 34.14 -2.08
C GLY A 179 15.50 32.72 -1.51
N PRO A 180 14.54 32.55 -0.58
CA PRO A 180 14.34 31.31 0.17
C PRO A 180 13.99 30.09 -0.71
N SER A 181 14.56 28.92 -0.37
CA SER A 181 14.31 27.67 -1.09
C SER A 181 13.03 26.98 -0.58
N TRP A 182 12.22 26.42 -1.49
CA TRP A 182 10.84 25.92 -1.22
C TRP A 182 10.73 24.75 -0.22
N ARG A 183 11.83 24.09 0.18
CA ARG A 183 11.79 22.99 1.15
C ARG A 183 12.19 23.45 2.55
N GLY A 184 11.19 23.86 3.33
CA GLY A 184 11.24 23.86 4.80
C GLY A 184 11.41 25.23 5.45
N GLY A 185 10.34 25.69 6.11
CA GLY A 185 10.31 26.57 7.30
C GLY A 185 11.31 27.73 7.42
N ALA A 186 10.76 28.95 7.34
CA ALA A 186 11.30 30.23 7.84
C ALA A 186 12.57 30.84 7.17
N ASP A 187 12.31 31.70 6.18
CA ASP A 187 12.72 33.13 6.17
C ASP A 187 14.22 33.52 6.30
N ARG A 188 15.13 32.81 5.62
CA ARG A 188 16.51 33.32 5.45
C ARG A 188 16.98 33.25 4.00
N ASP A 189 17.45 34.39 3.49
CA ASP A 189 18.16 34.47 2.22
C ASP A 189 19.41 33.57 2.26
N THR A 190 19.58 32.74 1.23
CA THR A 190 20.75 31.87 1.12
C THR A 190 21.87 32.65 0.45
N THR A 191 22.99 32.83 1.16
CA THR A 191 24.17 33.52 0.63
C THR A 191 25.18 32.50 0.12
N PHE A 192 25.58 32.61 -1.14
CA PHE A 192 26.71 31.90 -1.71
C PHE A 192 27.91 32.84 -1.77
N VAL A 193 29.08 32.37 -1.35
CA VAL A 193 30.34 33.11 -1.43
C VAL A 193 31.23 32.33 -2.39
N VAL A 194 31.58 32.96 -3.52
CA VAL A 194 32.47 32.39 -4.53
C VAL A 194 33.79 33.14 -4.45
N ASP A 195 34.86 32.43 -4.11
CA ASP A 195 36.20 33.00 -4.18
C ASP A 195 36.55 33.24 -5.65
N VAL A 196 36.64 34.52 -6.05
CA VAL A 196 36.95 34.85 -7.44
C VAL A 196 38.41 34.64 -7.75
N SER A 197 39.28 34.48 -6.75
CA SER A 197 40.69 34.15 -6.96
C SER A 197 40.90 32.65 -7.26
N ASP A 198 39.92 31.78 -6.98
CA ASP A 198 40.00 30.36 -7.31
C ASP A 198 39.80 30.17 -8.84
N PRO A 199 40.87 29.75 -9.57
CA PRO A 199 40.83 29.61 -11.02
C PRO A 199 39.84 28.54 -11.51
N LYS A 200 39.34 27.66 -10.63
CA LYS A 200 38.28 26.69 -10.98
C LYS A 200 36.94 27.37 -11.31
N PHE A 201 36.72 28.58 -10.81
CA PHE A 201 35.44 29.27 -10.88
C PHE A 201 35.41 30.37 -11.95
N ILE A 202 36.53 30.67 -12.62
CA ILE A 202 36.62 31.73 -13.63
C ILE A 202 36.57 31.11 -15.04
N HIS A 203 35.54 31.46 -15.80
CA HIS A 203 35.49 31.20 -17.23
C HIS A 203 35.53 32.54 -17.97
N LEU A 204 36.74 33.04 -18.22
CA LEU A 204 36.95 34.02 -19.29
C LEU A 204 36.52 33.37 -20.62
N ARG A 205 36.13 34.18 -21.61
CA ARG A 205 35.72 33.73 -22.96
C ARG A 205 36.93 33.17 -23.73
N GLU A 206 37.58 32.15 -23.18
CA GLU A 206 38.80 31.52 -23.65
C GLU A 206 38.43 30.36 -24.57
N ALA A 207 38.20 30.68 -25.84
CA ALA A 207 38.05 29.65 -26.85
C ALA A 207 39.41 28.99 -27.09
N GLY A 208 39.64 27.83 -26.47
CA GLY A 208 40.63 26.87 -26.96
C GLY A 208 40.36 26.48 -28.43
N PRO A 209 41.22 25.67 -29.08
CA PRO A 209 41.00 25.27 -30.46
C PRO A 209 39.60 24.67 -30.57
N LYS A 210 38.81 25.19 -31.51
CA LYS A 210 37.48 24.66 -31.79
C LYS A 210 37.58 23.14 -31.98
N THR A 211 36.57 22.39 -31.54
CA THR A 211 36.51 20.93 -31.68
C THR A 211 36.95 20.43 -33.07
N PRO A 212 36.53 21.04 -34.22
CA PRO A 212 37.00 20.61 -35.55
C PRO A 212 38.51 20.81 -35.78
N THR A 213 39.08 21.88 -35.22
CA THR A 213 40.52 22.16 -35.28
C THR A 213 41.30 21.09 -34.52
N LEU A 214 40.85 20.74 -33.30
CA LEU A 214 41.52 19.71 -32.53
C LEU A 214 41.38 18.33 -33.19
N GLN A 215 40.19 17.98 -33.69
CA GLN A 215 39.98 16.76 -34.48
C GLN A 215 40.88 16.71 -35.72
N TYR A 216 41.07 17.84 -36.42
CA TYR A 216 42.01 17.92 -37.53
C TYR A 216 43.44 17.60 -37.08
N MET A 217 43.88 18.13 -35.94
CA MET A 217 45.23 17.91 -35.42
C MET A 217 45.43 16.47 -34.95
N LYS A 218 44.45 15.85 -34.27
CA LYS A 218 44.49 14.42 -33.93
C LYS A 218 44.56 13.52 -35.17
N ARG A 219 43.83 13.87 -36.25
CA ARG A 219 43.96 13.18 -37.54
C ARG A 219 45.33 13.38 -38.17
N ARG A 220 45.93 14.56 -38.03
CA ARG A 220 47.27 14.86 -38.53
C ARG A 220 48.33 14.01 -37.80
N ALA A 221 48.27 13.95 -36.47
CA ALA A 221 49.11 13.07 -35.65
C ALA A 221 49.10 11.61 -36.13
N ARG A 222 47.91 11.06 -36.37
CA ARG A 222 47.75 9.69 -36.89
C ARG A 222 48.31 9.50 -38.30
N ARG A 223 48.13 10.48 -39.19
CA ARG A 223 48.70 10.42 -40.54
C ARG A 223 50.21 10.35 -40.51
N ILE A 224 50.85 11.13 -39.64
CA ILE A 224 52.30 11.09 -39.41
C ILE A 224 52.73 9.67 -39.02
N LEU A 225 52.09 9.08 -37.99
CA LEU A 225 52.38 7.71 -37.55
C LEU A 225 52.14 6.66 -38.65
N ARG A 226 51.06 6.79 -39.41
CA ARG A 226 50.76 5.89 -40.53
C ARG A 226 51.80 5.98 -41.64
N GLN A 227 52.23 7.19 -42.00
CA GLN A 227 53.25 7.38 -43.02
C GLN A 227 54.58 6.81 -42.55
N LEU A 228 54.97 7.07 -41.30
CA LEU A 228 56.17 6.50 -40.70
C LEU A 228 56.15 4.97 -40.74
N SER A 229 55.03 4.34 -40.38
CA SER A 229 54.90 2.87 -40.47
C SER A 229 55.05 2.32 -41.89
N GLN A 230 55.00 3.16 -42.92
CA GLN A 230 55.18 2.74 -44.32
C GLN A 230 56.58 3.08 -44.86
N SER A 231 57.21 4.14 -44.34
CA SER A 231 58.47 4.67 -44.90
C SER A 231 59.70 4.49 -44.00
N ASN A 232 59.54 4.39 -42.68
CA ASN A 232 60.64 4.26 -41.73
C ASN A 232 60.18 3.56 -40.44
N ALA A 233 60.40 2.24 -40.38
CA ALA A 233 59.95 1.36 -39.30
C ALA A 233 60.55 1.70 -37.93
N GLU A 234 61.87 1.94 -37.87
CA GLU A 234 62.59 2.29 -36.65
C GLU A 234 62.05 3.60 -36.05
N LEU A 235 61.90 4.63 -36.89
CA LEU A 235 61.41 5.93 -36.46
C LEU A 235 59.93 5.88 -36.00
N TYR A 236 59.13 5.03 -36.65
CA TYR A 236 57.76 4.75 -36.21
C TYR A 236 57.74 4.15 -34.80
N LEU A 237 58.58 3.15 -34.52
CA LEU A 237 58.65 2.50 -33.21
C LEU A 237 59.12 3.46 -32.12
N GLN A 238 60.19 4.20 -32.36
CA GLN A 238 60.70 5.19 -31.40
C GLN A 238 59.63 6.23 -31.04
N LEU A 239 58.89 6.73 -32.04
CA LEU A 239 57.82 7.70 -31.82
C LEU A 239 56.60 7.08 -31.13
N ALA A 240 56.23 5.84 -31.47
CA ALA A 240 55.16 5.10 -30.82
C ALA A 240 55.46 4.87 -29.34
N LEU A 241 56.69 4.48 -29.00
CA LEU A 241 57.14 4.29 -27.62
C LEU A 241 57.12 5.59 -26.84
N GLN A 242 57.66 6.67 -27.41
CA GLN A 242 57.65 7.97 -26.76
C GLN A 242 56.22 8.45 -26.50
N LEU A 243 55.31 8.25 -27.48
CA LEU A 243 53.89 8.56 -27.32
C LEU A 243 53.24 7.78 -26.17
N LEU A 244 53.51 6.46 -26.08
CA LEU A 244 52.94 5.62 -25.03
C LEU A 244 53.50 5.91 -23.64
N ARG A 245 54.80 6.21 -23.52
CA ARG A 245 55.44 6.61 -22.26
C ARG A 245 54.89 7.91 -21.70
N GLU A 246 54.54 8.84 -22.58
CA GLU A 246 53.99 10.13 -22.14
C GLU A 246 52.52 10.02 -21.62
N HIS A 247 51.90 8.84 -21.73
CA HIS A 247 50.64 8.49 -21.04
C HIS A 247 50.87 7.64 -19.77
N ALA A 248 52.07 7.68 -19.19
CA ALA A 248 52.41 6.95 -17.97
C ALA A 248 51.31 7.04 -16.90
N ASP A 249 51.03 5.91 -16.26
CA ASP A 249 50.09 5.78 -15.13
C ASP A 249 48.62 6.13 -15.40
N GLN A 250 48.25 6.49 -16.63
CA GLN A 250 46.87 6.80 -17.00
C GLN A 250 46.32 5.77 -17.99
N PRO A 251 45.11 5.25 -17.76
CA PRO A 251 44.44 4.42 -18.77
C PRO A 251 44.17 5.27 -20.01
N LEU A 252 44.34 4.67 -21.19
CA LEU A 252 44.00 5.37 -22.42
C LEU A 252 42.49 5.62 -22.47
N VAL A 253 42.10 6.87 -22.68
CA VAL A 253 40.72 7.29 -22.88
C VAL A 253 40.43 7.24 -24.38
N PRO A 254 39.64 6.26 -24.90
CA PRO A 254 39.40 6.10 -26.34
C PRO A 254 38.81 7.35 -27.01
N ALA A 255 38.09 8.16 -26.21
CA ALA A 255 37.53 9.43 -26.66
C ALA A 255 38.61 10.47 -26.99
N LEU A 256 39.74 10.44 -26.27
CA LEU A 256 40.80 11.44 -26.35
C LEU A 256 42.01 10.92 -27.11
N ASN A 257 42.55 9.76 -26.72
CA ASN A 257 43.86 9.27 -27.12
C ASN A 257 43.88 8.60 -28.50
N TRP A 258 43.48 9.33 -29.55
CA TRP A 258 43.32 8.79 -30.90
C TRP A 258 44.60 8.23 -31.50
N ALA A 259 45.76 8.85 -31.27
CA ALA A 259 47.05 8.42 -31.78
C ALA A 259 47.57 7.20 -31.02
N ALA A 260 47.54 7.20 -29.69
CA ALA A 260 47.94 6.02 -28.90
C ALA A 260 47.03 4.82 -29.18
N MET A 261 45.71 5.04 -29.26
CA MET A 261 44.76 3.99 -29.65
C MET A 261 44.99 3.48 -31.07
N ASP A 262 45.44 4.34 -32.00
CA ASP A 262 45.76 3.92 -33.37
C ASP A 262 47.05 3.09 -33.44
N VAL A 263 48.06 3.40 -32.61
CA VAL A 263 49.25 2.56 -32.48
C VAL A 263 48.85 1.15 -31.98
N LEU A 264 48.04 1.05 -30.93
CA LEU A 264 47.74 -0.22 -30.27
C LEU A 264 46.59 -1.03 -30.91
N PHE A 265 45.65 -0.35 -31.57
CA PHE A 265 44.35 -0.93 -31.96
C PHE A 265 43.87 -0.57 -33.38
N ALA A 266 44.73 -0.08 -34.28
CA ALA A 266 44.31 0.25 -35.67
C ALA A 266 43.63 -0.91 -36.43
N ASN A 267 44.00 -2.15 -36.13
CA ASN A 267 43.47 -3.37 -36.76
C ASN A 267 42.50 -4.14 -35.85
N SER A 268 42.10 -3.53 -34.72
CA SER A 268 41.22 -4.14 -33.73
C SER A 268 39.79 -4.29 -34.26
N VAL A 269 39.15 -5.42 -33.92
CA VAL A 269 37.70 -5.58 -34.09
C VAL A 269 36.88 -5.16 -32.89
N ARG A 270 37.52 -5.05 -31.71
CA ARG A 270 36.88 -4.60 -30.48
C ARG A 270 36.89 -3.07 -30.36
N TRP A 271 37.83 -2.41 -31.02
CA TRP A 271 37.95 -0.96 -31.07
C TRP A 271 37.91 -0.49 -32.52
N GLN A 272 36.88 0.27 -32.87
CA GLN A 272 36.75 0.85 -34.20
C GLN A 272 36.66 2.35 -34.10
N GLN A 273 37.20 3.01 -35.11
CA GLN A 273 37.02 4.43 -35.27
C GLN A 273 36.06 4.68 -36.43
N PRO A 274 34.88 5.28 -36.18
CA PRO A 274 33.88 5.48 -37.21
C PRO A 274 34.33 6.51 -38.27
N GLN A 275 33.51 6.68 -39.32
CA GLN A 275 33.62 7.76 -40.31
C GLN A 275 35.00 7.87 -41.01
N ALA A 276 35.54 6.74 -41.47
CA ALA A 276 36.83 6.68 -42.17
C ALA A 276 37.99 7.30 -41.34
N GLY A 277 38.01 6.99 -40.05
CA GLY A 277 39.03 7.46 -39.12
C GLY A 277 38.79 8.87 -38.59
N ARG A 278 37.53 9.33 -38.56
CA ARG A 278 37.12 10.59 -37.94
C ARG A 278 36.34 10.30 -36.66
N GLY A 279 36.78 10.89 -35.55
CA GLY A 279 36.08 10.75 -34.27
C GLY A 279 36.82 9.84 -33.29
N PRO A 280 36.26 9.65 -32.08
CA PRO A 280 36.86 8.83 -31.04
C PRO A 280 36.89 7.35 -31.43
N TYR A 281 37.79 6.58 -30.81
CA TYR A 281 37.68 5.13 -30.83
C TYR A 281 36.47 4.70 -30.00
N GLN A 282 35.67 3.80 -30.55
CA GLN A 282 34.47 3.25 -29.94
C GLN A 282 34.61 1.74 -29.82
N ARG A 283 34.03 1.18 -28.75
CA ARG A 283 34.02 -0.25 -28.53
C ARG A 283 32.95 -0.88 -29.44
N SER A 284 33.34 -1.73 -30.39
CA SER A 284 32.46 -2.31 -31.43
C SER A 284 31.97 -3.74 -31.11
N GLY A 285 31.95 -4.14 -29.84
CA GLY A 285 31.40 -5.42 -29.39
C GLY A 285 32.20 -6.68 -29.76
N GLY A 286 33.26 -6.57 -30.57
CA GLY A 286 34.15 -7.69 -30.89
C GLY A 286 34.78 -8.31 -29.64
N ALA A 287 34.84 -9.65 -29.59
CA ALA A 287 35.55 -10.36 -28.55
C ALA A 287 37.07 -10.18 -28.71
N PHE A 288 37.80 -10.24 -27.59
CA PHE A 288 39.26 -10.30 -27.62
C PHE A 288 39.71 -11.63 -28.26
N VAL A 289 40.54 -11.56 -29.31
CA VAL A 289 41.07 -12.74 -30.00
C VAL A 289 42.60 -12.72 -29.91
N LEU A 290 43.17 -13.61 -29.10
CA LEU A 290 44.61 -13.65 -28.84
C LEU A 290 45.46 -13.77 -30.12
N LYS A 291 45.02 -14.60 -31.08
CA LYS A 291 45.73 -14.83 -32.34
C LYS A 291 45.64 -13.67 -33.33
N ARG A 292 44.77 -12.68 -33.08
CA ARG A 292 44.59 -11.55 -33.99
C ARG A 292 45.44 -10.38 -33.53
N ARG A 293 46.32 -9.92 -34.42
CA ARG A 293 47.10 -8.69 -34.22
C ARG A 293 46.18 -7.48 -34.40
N GLU A 294 46.24 -6.53 -33.47
CA GLU A 294 45.37 -5.35 -33.48
C GLU A 294 46.15 -4.04 -33.62
N GLU A 295 47.44 -4.05 -33.33
CA GLU A 295 48.32 -2.89 -33.45
C GLU A 295 48.57 -2.52 -34.92
N ARG A 296 48.98 -1.27 -35.15
CA ARG A 296 49.34 -0.78 -36.48
C ARG A 296 50.71 -1.35 -36.89
N ALA A 297 50.77 -1.84 -38.14
CA ALA A 297 51.94 -2.43 -38.79
C ALA A 297 52.57 -3.58 -37.96
N PRO A 298 51.83 -4.69 -37.74
CA PRO A 298 52.29 -5.81 -36.91
C PRO A 298 53.65 -6.38 -37.34
N GLU A 299 53.94 -6.37 -38.65
CA GLU A 299 55.21 -6.80 -39.23
C GLU A 299 56.42 -6.01 -38.72
N ILE A 300 56.24 -4.72 -38.40
CA ILE A 300 57.31 -3.90 -37.83
C ILE A 300 57.59 -4.33 -36.40
N TRP A 301 56.55 -4.50 -35.59
CA TRP A 301 56.69 -5.01 -34.22
C TRP A 301 57.32 -6.40 -34.16
N ASP A 302 57.04 -7.23 -35.15
CA ASP A 302 57.61 -8.58 -35.26
C ASP A 302 59.11 -8.58 -35.58
N ALA A 303 59.59 -7.60 -36.33
CA ALA A 303 61.02 -7.43 -36.60
C ALA A 303 61.79 -6.86 -35.40
N HIS A 304 61.08 -6.40 -34.36
CA HIS A 304 61.57 -5.51 -33.32
C HIS A 304 61.05 -5.90 -31.92
N LEU A 305 61.16 -7.19 -31.58
CA LEU A 305 60.57 -7.79 -30.39
C LEU A 305 61.19 -7.26 -29.08
N GLU A 306 62.42 -6.75 -29.11
CA GLU A 306 63.09 -6.07 -28.00
C GLU A 306 62.23 -4.94 -27.44
N PHE A 307 61.55 -4.17 -28.29
CA PHE A 307 60.68 -3.09 -27.85
C PHE A 307 59.39 -3.59 -27.20
N ALA A 308 58.84 -4.72 -27.67
CA ALA A 308 57.71 -5.35 -27.00
C ALA A 308 58.11 -5.89 -25.61
N ARG A 309 59.32 -6.46 -25.47
CA ARG A 309 59.84 -6.88 -24.15
C ARG A 309 60.02 -5.67 -23.23
N GLU A 310 60.59 -4.57 -23.75
CA GLU A 310 60.75 -3.34 -23.00
C GLU A 310 59.40 -2.79 -22.53
N LEU A 311 58.42 -2.67 -23.44
CA LEU A 311 57.06 -2.21 -23.10
C LEU A 311 56.39 -3.08 -22.04
N LEU A 312 56.56 -4.41 -22.10
CA LEU A 312 55.96 -5.31 -21.11
C LEU A 312 56.56 -5.10 -19.71
N ALA A 313 57.87 -4.88 -19.63
CA ALA A 313 58.59 -4.69 -18.37
C ALA A 313 58.34 -3.32 -17.72
N ARG A 314 57.99 -2.30 -18.52
CA ARG A 314 57.81 -0.92 -18.04
C ARG A 314 56.50 -0.71 -17.28
N ARG A 315 56.61 -0.02 -16.14
CA ARG A 315 55.49 0.43 -15.31
C ARG A 315 54.90 1.75 -15.77
N ASP A 316 55.72 2.60 -16.38
CA ASP A 316 55.39 3.96 -16.83
C ASP A 316 54.75 4.00 -18.24
N VAL A 317 53.99 2.97 -18.59
CA VAL A 317 53.21 2.91 -19.84
C VAL A 317 51.80 2.45 -19.54
N PRO A 318 50.78 2.84 -20.33
CA PRO A 318 49.41 2.38 -20.15
C PRO A 318 49.29 0.85 -20.17
N LEU A 319 48.32 0.32 -19.41
CA LEU A 319 48.05 -1.13 -19.34
C LEU A 319 47.70 -1.72 -20.71
N GLU A 320 47.06 -0.94 -21.58
CA GLU A 320 46.77 -1.32 -22.97
C GLU A 320 48.04 -1.56 -23.79
N ALA A 321 49.11 -0.81 -23.51
CA ALA A 321 50.41 -1.02 -24.15
C ALA A 321 51.06 -2.31 -23.64
N ASN A 322 51.00 -2.58 -22.33
CA ASN A 322 51.47 -3.84 -21.76
C ASN A 322 50.69 -5.05 -22.33
N GLU A 323 49.36 -4.96 -22.47
CA GLU A 323 48.53 -6.02 -23.07
C GLU A 323 48.92 -6.29 -24.51
N THR A 324 49.13 -5.22 -25.29
CA THR A 324 49.55 -5.31 -26.70
C THR A 324 50.93 -5.94 -26.82
N ALA A 325 51.89 -5.52 -25.99
CA ALA A 325 53.23 -6.09 -25.93
C ALA A 325 53.21 -7.59 -25.61
N LEU A 326 52.45 -7.99 -24.59
CA LEU A 326 52.28 -9.40 -24.23
C LEU A 326 51.66 -10.21 -25.37
N ARG A 327 50.71 -9.64 -26.11
CA ARG A 327 50.11 -10.30 -27.28
C ARG A 327 51.11 -10.47 -28.41
N ILE A 328 51.91 -9.46 -28.72
CA ILE A 328 52.97 -9.52 -29.74
C ILE A 328 53.91 -10.69 -29.42
N LEU A 329 54.43 -10.73 -28.18
CA LEU A 329 55.35 -11.77 -27.73
C LEU A 329 54.71 -13.17 -27.75
N ARG A 330 53.46 -13.31 -27.31
CA ARG A 330 52.73 -14.60 -27.35
C ARG A 330 52.44 -15.09 -28.76
N THR A 331 52.19 -14.19 -29.72
CA THR A 331 51.89 -14.60 -31.10
C THR A 331 53.12 -15.17 -31.81
N ARG A 332 54.31 -14.81 -31.33
CA ARG A 332 55.60 -15.28 -31.86
C ARG A 332 56.21 -16.43 -31.06
N ASP A 333 55.46 -17.00 -30.10
CA ASP A 333 55.93 -18.04 -29.19
C ASP A 333 57.27 -17.68 -28.51
N GLU A 334 57.47 -16.39 -28.24
CA GLU A 334 58.73 -15.89 -27.70
C GLU A 334 58.92 -16.33 -26.24
N PRO A 335 60.11 -16.86 -25.87
CA PRO A 335 60.42 -17.26 -24.50
C PRO A 335 60.41 -16.06 -23.54
N GLY A 336 60.48 -14.82 -24.05
CA GLY A 336 60.34 -13.60 -23.25
C GLY A 336 59.03 -13.51 -22.45
N THR A 337 57.98 -14.25 -22.83
CA THR A 337 56.76 -14.38 -22.01
C THR A 337 56.98 -15.16 -20.70
N SER A 338 58.06 -15.93 -20.63
CA SER A 338 58.50 -16.67 -19.44
C SER A 338 59.48 -15.86 -18.58
N GLN A 339 59.96 -14.71 -19.06
CA GLN A 339 60.80 -13.84 -18.25
C GLN A 339 60.00 -13.36 -17.04
N ARG A 340 60.59 -13.54 -15.86
CA ARG A 340 59.99 -13.13 -14.60
C ARG A 340 59.96 -11.60 -14.56
N LEU A 341 58.76 -11.04 -14.45
CA LEU A 341 58.57 -9.60 -14.28
C LEU A 341 58.72 -9.22 -12.81
N GLU A 342 59.01 -7.95 -12.56
CA GLU A 342 59.03 -7.40 -11.21
C GLU A 342 57.66 -7.56 -10.54
N ARG A 343 57.68 -7.86 -9.23
CA ARG A 343 56.46 -8.07 -8.43
C ARG A 343 55.47 -6.91 -8.55
N ALA A 344 55.95 -5.67 -8.45
CA ALA A 344 55.09 -4.49 -8.54
C ALA A 344 54.39 -4.35 -9.91
N GLN A 345 55.02 -4.80 -10.99
CA GLN A 345 54.40 -4.84 -12.31
C GLN A 345 53.35 -5.96 -12.39
N LEU A 346 53.62 -7.13 -11.82
CA LEU A 346 52.65 -8.23 -11.76
C LEU A 346 51.41 -7.86 -10.93
N GLU A 347 51.58 -7.17 -9.80
CA GLU A 347 50.48 -6.68 -8.97
C GLU A 347 49.61 -5.66 -9.72
N ARG A 348 50.26 -4.76 -10.48
CA ARG A 348 49.57 -3.81 -11.38
C ARG A 348 48.78 -4.55 -12.46
N PHE A 349 49.34 -5.59 -13.06
CA PHE A 349 48.67 -6.43 -14.06
C PHE A 349 47.49 -7.20 -13.47
N LEU A 350 47.63 -7.72 -12.25
CA LEU A 350 46.55 -8.40 -11.54
C LEU A 350 45.35 -7.47 -11.30
N ALA A 351 45.62 -6.20 -10.98
CA ALA A 351 44.60 -5.16 -10.77
C ALA A 351 44.01 -4.56 -12.04
N SER A 352 44.60 -4.81 -13.22
CA SER A 352 44.29 -4.10 -14.48
C SER A 352 42.88 -4.30 -15.04
N GLY A 353 42.22 -5.42 -14.70
CA GLY A 353 40.98 -5.84 -15.37
C GLY A 353 41.17 -6.36 -16.80
N LEU A 354 42.39 -6.38 -17.33
CA LEU A 354 42.72 -6.90 -18.66
C LEU A 354 43.02 -8.41 -18.57
N PRO A 355 42.20 -9.30 -19.16
CA PRO A 355 42.29 -10.75 -18.92
C PRO A 355 43.65 -11.35 -19.27
N LEU A 356 44.31 -10.86 -20.32
CA LEU A 356 45.61 -11.40 -20.74
C LEU A 356 46.71 -11.08 -19.72
N LEU A 357 46.74 -9.84 -19.23
CA LEU A 357 47.68 -9.40 -18.18
C LEU A 357 47.38 -10.09 -16.85
N GLN A 358 46.11 -10.18 -16.46
CA GLN A 358 45.68 -10.88 -15.26
C GLN A 358 46.08 -12.36 -15.29
N HIS A 359 45.99 -13.02 -16.44
CA HIS A 359 46.41 -14.41 -16.59
C HIS A 359 47.92 -14.59 -16.43
N LEU A 360 48.75 -13.72 -17.06
CA LEU A 360 50.19 -13.73 -16.86
C LEU A 360 50.57 -13.47 -15.40
N ALA A 361 49.97 -12.43 -14.79
CA ALA A 361 50.17 -12.08 -13.39
C ALA A 361 49.82 -13.24 -12.46
N THR A 362 48.69 -13.90 -12.74
CA THR A 362 48.24 -15.07 -11.98
C THR A 362 49.24 -16.21 -12.04
N GLN A 363 49.78 -16.49 -13.23
CA GLN A 363 50.77 -17.57 -13.42
C GLN A 363 52.07 -17.27 -12.66
N GLN A 364 52.65 -16.09 -12.86
CA GLN A 364 53.95 -15.75 -12.27
C GLN A 364 53.84 -15.56 -10.74
N LEU A 365 52.84 -14.83 -10.24
CA LEU A 365 52.64 -14.62 -8.79
C LEU A 365 52.35 -15.93 -8.06
N ALA A 366 51.59 -16.85 -8.67
CA ALA A 366 51.39 -18.17 -8.07
C ALA A 366 52.69 -18.98 -7.99
N GLY A 367 53.57 -18.85 -8.99
CA GLY A 367 54.91 -19.43 -8.94
C GLY A 367 55.76 -18.84 -7.83
N LEU A 368 55.67 -17.51 -7.60
CA LEU A 368 56.39 -16.85 -6.49
C LEU A 368 55.96 -17.39 -5.14
N GLU A 369 54.64 -17.42 -4.89
CA GLU A 369 54.08 -17.95 -3.65
C GLU A 369 54.48 -19.41 -3.44
N GLN A 370 54.40 -20.25 -4.49
CA GLN A 370 54.80 -21.66 -4.42
C GLN A 370 56.30 -21.86 -4.19
N SER A 371 57.14 -20.92 -4.62
CA SER A 371 58.58 -20.93 -4.34
C SER A 371 58.95 -20.39 -2.95
N GLY A 372 57.96 -20.02 -2.13
CA GLY A 372 58.15 -19.51 -0.78
C GLY A 372 58.25 -17.99 -0.67
N GLU A 373 58.13 -17.25 -1.77
CA GLU A 373 58.07 -15.79 -1.73
C GLU A 373 56.66 -15.33 -1.37
N ARG A 374 56.48 -14.93 -0.12
CA ARG A 374 55.19 -14.61 0.46
C ARG A 374 54.56 -13.35 -0.16
N LEU A 375 53.34 -13.50 -0.68
CA LEU A 375 52.50 -12.40 -1.13
C LEU A 375 51.80 -11.72 0.05
N ASP A 376 51.49 -10.42 -0.08
CA ASP A 376 50.62 -9.74 0.88
C ASP A 376 49.16 -10.22 0.73
N GLY A 377 48.33 -9.98 1.74
CA GLY A 377 46.98 -10.53 1.79
C GLY A 377 46.09 -10.03 0.66
N ALA A 378 46.24 -8.76 0.26
CA ALA A 378 45.43 -8.17 -0.80
C ALA A 378 45.80 -8.75 -2.17
N THR A 379 47.10 -8.89 -2.46
CA THR A 379 47.61 -9.51 -3.69
C THR A 379 47.19 -10.98 -3.77
N TRP A 380 47.34 -11.73 -2.68
CA TRP A 380 46.89 -13.12 -2.60
C TRP A 380 45.38 -13.27 -2.85
N ALA A 381 44.55 -12.41 -2.24
CA ALA A 381 43.10 -12.44 -2.42
C ALA A 381 42.68 -12.19 -3.88
N ARG A 382 43.31 -11.21 -4.56
CA ARG A 382 43.06 -10.98 -6.00
C ARG A 382 43.53 -12.16 -6.84
N LEU A 383 44.69 -12.71 -6.51
CA LEU A 383 45.29 -13.85 -7.21
C LEU A 383 44.37 -15.07 -7.14
N ILE A 384 43.90 -15.43 -5.95
CA ILE A 384 43.07 -16.63 -5.77
C ILE A 384 41.69 -16.50 -6.44
N LEU A 385 41.13 -15.29 -6.53
CA LEU A 385 39.86 -15.06 -7.23
C LEU A 385 39.98 -15.29 -8.74
N LEU A 386 41.11 -14.88 -9.32
CA LEU A 386 41.41 -14.98 -10.76
C LEU A 386 41.97 -16.35 -11.16
N ALA A 387 42.60 -17.06 -10.23
CA ALA A 387 43.24 -18.34 -10.47
C ALA A 387 42.28 -19.47 -10.89
N GLY A 388 42.77 -20.35 -11.77
CA GLY A 388 42.07 -21.58 -12.17
C GLY A 388 41.99 -22.61 -11.04
N GLY A 389 41.18 -23.66 -11.20
CA GLY A 389 40.98 -24.67 -10.15
C GLY A 389 42.25 -25.40 -9.67
N ARG A 390 43.22 -25.65 -10.56
CA ARG A 390 44.51 -26.28 -10.20
C ARG A 390 45.38 -25.31 -9.39
N THR A 391 45.62 -24.12 -9.91
CA THR A 391 46.43 -23.08 -9.24
C THR A 391 45.85 -22.70 -7.88
N ARG A 392 44.52 -22.58 -7.75
CA ARG A 392 43.88 -22.30 -6.46
C ARG A 392 44.12 -23.38 -5.42
N ARG A 393 44.07 -24.67 -5.80
CA ARG A 393 44.37 -25.77 -4.86
C ARG A 393 45.81 -25.68 -4.34
N ALA A 394 46.76 -25.46 -5.24
CA ALA A 394 48.16 -25.27 -4.87
C ALA A 394 48.37 -24.04 -3.98
N LEU A 395 47.75 -22.90 -4.30
CA LEU A 395 47.80 -21.70 -3.45
C LEU A 395 47.17 -21.96 -2.08
N ASN A 396 46.04 -22.66 -2.02
CA ASN A 396 45.40 -23.02 -0.76
C ASN A 396 46.28 -23.92 0.10
N GLU A 397 46.99 -24.88 -0.50
CA GLU A 397 47.93 -25.78 0.19
C GLU A 397 49.12 -25.02 0.77
N VAL A 398 49.73 -24.12 -0.02
CA VAL A 398 50.87 -23.30 0.42
C VAL A 398 50.47 -22.34 1.53
N SER A 399 49.31 -21.67 1.39
CA SER A 399 48.80 -20.70 2.37
C SER A 399 48.07 -21.36 3.56
N ARG A 400 48.36 -22.64 3.89
CA ARG A 400 47.89 -23.27 5.14
C ARG A 400 48.71 -22.89 6.37
N ALA A 401 49.94 -22.39 6.17
CA ALA A 401 50.75 -21.90 7.27
C ALA A 401 50.06 -20.69 7.95
N PRO A 402 50.21 -20.50 9.27
CA PRO A 402 49.63 -19.36 9.97
C PRO A 402 50.16 -18.06 9.37
N HIS A 403 49.26 -17.24 8.83
CA HIS A 403 49.59 -15.87 8.42
C HIS A 403 49.40 -14.94 9.61
N ASP A 404 50.13 -13.83 9.64
CA ASP A 404 49.92 -12.78 10.63
C ASP A 404 48.53 -12.11 10.46
N ALA A 405 48.13 -11.37 11.50
CA ALA A 405 46.85 -10.71 11.55
C ALA A 405 46.66 -9.66 10.43
N VAL A 406 47.73 -8.96 10.05
CA VAL A 406 47.71 -7.90 9.03
C VAL A 406 47.42 -8.49 7.66
N TRP A 407 48.09 -9.58 7.31
CA TRP A 407 47.86 -10.31 6.07
C TRP A 407 46.42 -10.81 5.98
N SER A 408 45.91 -11.41 7.06
CA SER A 408 44.55 -11.96 7.10
C SER A 408 43.49 -10.87 6.95
N GLU A 409 43.72 -9.70 7.55
CA GLU A 409 42.86 -8.53 7.44
C GLU A 409 42.84 -7.97 6.01
N GLN A 410 44.01 -7.79 5.38
CA GLN A 410 44.12 -7.34 3.99
C GLN A 410 43.43 -8.29 3.01
N ALA A 411 43.59 -9.61 3.22
CA ALA A 411 42.94 -10.63 2.41
C ALA A 411 41.42 -10.59 2.56
N ALA A 412 40.92 -10.58 3.80
CA ALA A 412 39.49 -10.51 4.08
C ALA A 412 38.85 -9.23 3.50
N GLN A 413 39.48 -8.06 3.72
CA GLN A 413 38.99 -6.79 3.18
C GLN A 413 38.90 -6.81 1.64
N THR A 414 39.92 -7.39 0.99
CA THR A 414 39.95 -7.48 -0.48
C THR A 414 38.88 -8.43 -1.02
N LEU A 415 38.65 -9.57 -0.36
CA LEU A 415 37.57 -10.50 -0.71
C LEU A 415 36.18 -9.88 -0.48
N SER A 416 36.00 -9.08 0.59
CA SER A 416 34.76 -8.34 0.85
C SER A 416 34.48 -7.29 -0.22
N ILE A 417 35.50 -6.56 -0.69
CA ILE A 417 35.36 -5.63 -1.83
C ILE A 417 34.97 -6.39 -3.11
N ALA A 418 35.55 -7.57 -3.33
CA ALA A 418 35.23 -8.40 -4.50
C ALA A 418 33.79 -8.93 -4.47
N LEU A 419 33.22 -9.20 -3.29
CA LEU A 419 31.80 -9.57 -3.17
C LEU A 419 30.87 -8.52 -3.76
N GLU A 420 31.21 -7.24 -3.62
CA GLU A 420 30.35 -6.14 -4.05
C GLU A 420 30.55 -5.75 -5.52
N LYS A 421 31.79 -5.84 -6.02
CA LYS A 421 32.19 -5.21 -7.29
C LYS A 421 32.39 -6.18 -8.46
N ASP A 422 32.57 -7.48 -8.19
CA ASP A 422 32.92 -8.45 -9.23
C ASP A 422 31.71 -9.22 -9.81
N ALA A 423 31.97 -9.93 -10.91
CA ALA A 423 30.99 -10.85 -11.51
C ALA A 423 30.56 -11.97 -10.55
N ARG A 424 29.31 -12.44 -10.67
CA ARG A 424 28.66 -13.42 -9.77
C ARG A 424 29.49 -14.68 -9.47
N THR A 425 30.24 -15.19 -10.44
CA THR A 425 31.11 -16.37 -10.23
C THR A 425 32.28 -16.08 -9.30
N LYS A 426 32.84 -14.87 -9.33
CA LYS A 426 33.87 -14.42 -8.39
C LYS A 426 33.29 -14.09 -7.02
N GLN A 427 32.09 -13.50 -6.97
CA GLN A 427 31.38 -13.24 -5.71
C GLN A 427 31.16 -14.53 -4.92
N ARG A 428 30.61 -15.58 -5.54
CA ARG A 428 30.43 -16.90 -4.87
C ARG A 428 31.76 -17.48 -4.36
N ARG A 429 32.85 -17.29 -5.10
CA ARG A 429 34.19 -17.74 -4.67
C ARG A 429 34.71 -16.93 -3.48
N ALA A 430 34.54 -15.60 -3.52
CA ALA A 430 34.91 -14.72 -2.43
C ALA A 430 34.15 -15.08 -1.15
N ALA A 431 32.83 -15.31 -1.27
CA ALA A 431 31.98 -15.75 -0.16
C ALA A 431 32.48 -17.06 0.45
N HIS A 432 32.79 -18.05 -0.39
CA HIS A 432 33.31 -19.32 0.06
C HIS A 432 34.64 -19.19 0.81
N LEU A 433 35.61 -18.46 0.23
CA LEU A 433 36.93 -18.25 0.84
C LEU A 433 36.87 -17.45 2.14
N LEU A 434 36.02 -16.42 2.19
CA LEU A 434 35.77 -15.65 3.40
C LEU A 434 35.29 -16.55 4.53
N VAL A 435 34.31 -17.41 4.29
CA VAL A 435 33.81 -18.30 5.35
C VAL A 435 34.79 -19.42 5.68
N GLU A 436 35.46 -20.01 4.68
CA GLU A 436 36.39 -21.11 4.91
C GLU A 436 37.63 -20.68 5.71
N ARG A 437 38.14 -19.46 5.46
CA ARG A 437 39.44 -19.01 6.00
C ARG A 437 39.39 -17.79 6.92
N PHE A 438 38.37 -16.95 6.77
CA PHE A 438 38.32 -15.63 7.40
C PHE A 438 36.99 -15.38 8.12
N ARG A 439 36.28 -16.42 8.55
CA ARG A 439 34.93 -16.31 9.15
C ARG A 439 34.86 -15.31 10.31
N GLU A 440 35.92 -15.24 11.13
CA GLU A 440 36.03 -14.36 12.29
C GLU A 440 36.27 -12.89 11.92
N ARG A 441 36.58 -12.63 10.65
CA ARG A 441 36.84 -11.29 10.10
C ARG A 441 35.69 -10.79 9.21
N ILE A 442 34.65 -11.60 9.00
CA ILE A 442 33.44 -11.15 8.29
C ILE A 442 32.63 -10.31 9.27
N SER A 443 32.50 -9.01 9.01
CA SER A 443 31.59 -8.16 9.77
C SER A 443 30.14 -8.48 9.43
N ASP A 444 29.23 -8.24 10.38
CA ASP A 444 27.79 -8.43 10.17
C ASP A 444 27.28 -7.60 8.99
N ASP A 445 27.81 -6.39 8.83
CA ASP A 445 27.46 -5.50 7.74
C ASP A 445 27.81 -6.08 6.35
N VAL A 446 28.96 -6.76 6.23
CA VAL A 446 29.36 -7.46 5.00
C VAL A 446 28.50 -8.70 4.77
N LEU A 447 28.21 -9.46 5.83
CA LEU A 447 27.34 -10.65 5.77
C LEU A 447 25.95 -10.26 5.24
N TRP A 448 25.28 -9.33 5.89
CA TRP A 448 23.89 -8.98 5.62
C TRP A 448 23.73 -8.31 4.24
N ARG A 449 24.64 -7.40 3.85
CA ARG A 449 24.63 -6.82 2.49
C ARG A 449 24.85 -7.85 1.39
N ASN A 450 25.49 -8.98 1.69
CA ASN A 450 25.79 -10.04 0.73
C ASN A 450 25.10 -11.38 1.05
N LEU A 451 24.03 -11.35 1.87
CA LEU A 451 23.36 -12.56 2.39
C LEU A 451 22.97 -13.52 1.27
N ALA A 452 22.44 -12.99 0.16
CA ALA A 452 22.08 -13.76 -1.01
C ALA A 452 23.27 -14.55 -1.57
N THR A 453 24.43 -13.93 -1.71
CA THR A 453 25.63 -14.57 -2.26
C THR A 453 26.15 -15.66 -1.33
N PHE A 454 26.17 -15.42 -0.02
CA PHE A 454 26.62 -16.42 0.93
C PHE A 454 25.63 -17.61 1.01
N ALA A 455 24.32 -17.35 1.07
CA ALA A 455 23.30 -18.40 1.13
C ALA A 455 23.22 -19.26 -0.16
N ASP A 456 23.50 -18.65 -1.31
CA ASP A 456 23.56 -19.29 -2.63
C ASP A 456 24.79 -20.22 -2.79
N THR A 457 25.73 -20.19 -1.85
CA THR A 457 26.88 -21.09 -1.81
C THR A 457 26.49 -22.44 -1.18
N HIS A 458 27.22 -23.52 -1.49
CA HIS A 458 26.94 -24.88 -0.97
C HIS A 458 27.81 -25.25 0.24
N GLY A 459 27.37 -26.24 1.01
CA GLY A 459 28.14 -26.87 2.09
C GLY A 459 28.37 -25.94 3.30
N ALA A 460 29.60 -25.90 3.79
CA ALA A 460 29.97 -25.21 5.04
C ALA A 460 29.62 -23.71 5.04
N THR A 461 29.72 -23.02 3.89
CA THR A 461 29.37 -21.60 3.78
C THR A 461 27.90 -21.36 4.13
N ARG A 462 27.00 -22.21 3.63
CA ARG A 462 25.56 -22.11 3.91
C ARG A 462 25.27 -22.40 5.38
N THR A 463 25.87 -23.45 5.93
CA THR A 463 25.70 -23.80 7.35
C THR A 463 26.15 -22.66 8.26
N TRP A 464 27.28 -22.02 7.96
CA TRP A 464 27.76 -20.86 8.71
C TRP A 464 26.81 -19.66 8.64
N VAL A 465 26.30 -19.33 7.44
CA VAL A 465 25.30 -18.24 7.27
C VAL A 465 24.06 -18.53 8.10
N LEU A 466 23.53 -19.75 8.01
CA LEU A 466 22.33 -20.13 8.78
C LEU A 466 22.59 -20.05 10.28
N GLY A 467 23.81 -20.39 10.74
CA GLY A 467 24.23 -20.17 12.13
C GLY A 467 24.23 -18.69 12.53
N ARG A 468 24.78 -17.79 11.70
CA ARG A 468 24.77 -16.34 11.98
C ARG A 468 23.37 -15.73 11.96
N VAL A 469 22.53 -16.17 11.02
CA VAL A 469 21.10 -15.82 10.95
C VAL A 469 20.39 -16.28 12.22
N HIS A 470 20.70 -17.48 12.70
CA HIS A 470 20.18 -18.02 13.96
C HIS A 470 20.62 -17.19 15.17
N ASP A 471 21.92 -16.87 15.28
CA ASP A 471 22.46 -16.03 16.37
C ASP A 471 21.78 -14.66 16.41
N SER A 472 21.65 -14.00 15.25
CA SER A 472 21.05 -12.67 15.12
C SER A 472 19.55 -12.68 15.50
N ALA A 473 18.84 -13.74 15.13
CA ALA A 473 17.46 -13.95 15.57
C ALA A 473 17.33 -14.13 17.08
N GLN A 474 18.25 -14.88 17.72
CA GLN A 474 18.28 -15.04 19.18
C GLN A 474 18.56 -13.71 19.90
N LEU A 475 19.36 -12.84 19.29
CA LEU A 475 19.63 -11.48 19.79
C LEU A 475 18.46 -10.50 19.55
N GLY A 476 17.42 -10.91 18.81
CA GLY A 476 16.26 -10.07 18.54
C GLY A 476 16.53 -8.96 17.52
N GLU A 477 17.52 -9.13 16.64
CA GLU A 477 17.90 -8.13 15.62
C GLU A 477 16.95 -8.17 14.40
N LEU A 478 15.69 -7.83 14.63
CA LEU A 478 14.61 -7.97 13.64
C LEU A 478 14.79 -7.12 12.37
N ALA A 479 15.66 -6.11 12.42
CA ALA A 479 15.96 -5.25 11.28
C ALA A 479 16.44 -6.06 10.06
N HIS A 480 17.08 -7.21 10.29
CA HIS A 480 17.64 -8.08 9.26
C HIS A 480 16.61 -8.83 8.41
N LEU A 481 15.33 -8.81 8.79
CA LEU A 481 14.25 -9.36 7.97
C LEU A 481 14.13 -8.68 6.61
N ARG A 482 14.58 -7.42 6.51
CA ARG A 482 14.62 -6.70 5.23
C ARG A 482 15.55 -7.38 4.23
N GLU A 483 16.74 -7.76 4.66
CA GLU A 483 17.74 -8.44 3.84
C GLU A 483 17.26 -9.86 3.47
N ILE A 484 16.53 -10.53 4.36
CA ILE A 484 15.91 -11.85 4.10
C ILE A 484 14.80 -11.74 3.04
N ALA A 485 13.98 -10.69 3.08
CA ALA A 485 12.89 -10.49 2.13
C ALA A 485 13.37 -10.29 0.68
N LEU A 486 14.57 -9.72 0.50
CA LEU A 486 15.21 -9.50 -0.81
C LEU A 486 15.82 -10.77 -1.44
N LEU A 487 15.81 -11.90 -0.72
CA LEU A 487 16.32 -13.16 -1.23
C LEU A 487 15.40 -13.78 -2.29
N ARG A 488 15.97 -14.62 -3.15
CA ARG A 488 15.20 -15.48 -4.07
C ARG A 488 14.26 -16.39 -3.26
N PRO A 489 13.06 -16.75 -3.76
CA PRO A 489 12.03 -17.43 -2.96
C PRO A 489 12.49 -18.70 -2.23
N ASP A 490 13.33 -19.52 -2.87
CA ASP A 490 13.90 -20.75 -2.31
C ASP A 490 14.86 -20.46 -1.13
N LEU A 491 15.73 -19.47 -1.28
CA LEU A 491 16.64 -19.03 -0.23
C LEU A 491 15.91 -18.29 0.88
N ARG A 492 14.93 -17.46 0.52
CA ARG A 492 14.07 -16.72 1.47
C ARG A 492 13.35 -17.68 2.40
N ALA A 493 12.66 -18.69 1.87
CA ALA A 493 11.94 -19.66 2.68
C ALA A 493 12.86 -20.43 3.64
N MET A 494 14.05 -20.83 3.17
CA MET A 494 15.05 -21.53 3.99
C MET A 494 15.63 -20.64 5.11
N VAL A 495 16.07 -19.42 4.77
CA VAL A 495 16.66 -18.48 5.73
C VAL A 495 15.61 -17.97 6.72
N LEU A 496 14.41 -17.65 6.24
CA LEU A 496 13.29 -17.25 7.09
C LEU A 496 12.92 -18.37 8.07
N ARG A 497 12.87 -19.63 7.63
CA ARG A 497 12.62 -20.76 8.54
C ARG A 497 13.66 -20.82 9.67
N ALA A 498 14.95 -20.75 9.34
CA ALA A 498 16.02 -20.77 10.34
C ALA A 498 15.94 -19.57 11.29
N PHE A 499 15.63 -18.37 10.77
CA PHE A 499 15.46 -17.15 11.55
C PHE A 499 14.23 -17.24 12.48
N SER A 500 13.11 -17.77 11.99
CA SER A 500 11.88 -17.98 12.74
C SER A 500 12.01 -19.05 13.82
N GLU A 501 12.68 -20.17 13.53
CA GLU A 501 12.95 -21.24 14.51
C GLU A 501 13.81 -20.70 15.68
N ALA A 502 14.81 -19.88 15.37
CA ALA A 502 15.66 -19.23 16.36
C ALA A 502 14.91 -18.19 17.22
N ALA A 503 14.01 -17.44 16.59
CA ALA A 503 13.19 -16.42 17.24
C ALA A 503 11.89 -16.98 17.85
N ALA A 504 11.70 -18.30 17.92
CA ALA A 504 10.47 -18.91 18.41
C ALA A 504 10.12 -18.49 19.85
N HIS A 505 11.13 -18.19 20.66
CA HIS A 505 10.97 -17.69 22.04
C HIS A 505 10.97 -16.16 22.16
N ALA A 506 11.23 -15.43 21.07
CA ALA A 506 11.18 -13.99 21.07
C ALA A 506 9.72 -13.51 21.24
N ALA A 507 9.52 -12.50 22.08
CA ALA A 507 8.22 -11.85 22.29
C ALA A 507 8.32 -10.38 21.86
N PRO A 508 8.36 -10.10 20.54
CA PRO A 508 8.51 -8.72 20.06
C PRO A 508 7.35 -7.86 20.51
N SER A 509 7.60 -6.59 20.84
CA SER A 509 6.53 -5.62 21.14
C SER A 509 5.76 -5.21 19.88
N ALA A 510 4.62 -4.54 20.04
CA ALA A 510 3.86 -3.99 18.91
C ALA A 510 4.70 -2.98 18.10
N ASP A 511 5.52 -2.16 18.78
CA ASP A 511 6.40 -1.18 18.15
C ASP A 511 7.55 -1.83 17.35
N GLN A 512 8.08 -2.96 17.82
CA GLN A 512 9.09 -3.72 17.08
C GLN A 512 8.48 -4.47 15.89
N SER A 513 7.22 -4.89 16.01
CA SER A 513 6.53 -5.68 15.00
C SER A 513 5.99 -4.83 13.84
N LEU A 514 5.55 -3.60 14.14
CA LEU A 514 4.88 -2.74 13.17
C LEU A 514 5.73 -2.45 11.92
N PRO A 515 7.02 -2.04 12.02
CA PRO A 515 7.85 -1.78 10.84
C PRO A 515 8.05 -2.97 9.90
N LEU A 516 7.87 -4.21 10.41
CA LEU A 516 8.02 -5.44 9.63
C LEU A 516 6.82 -5.70 8.72
N VAL A 517 5.66 -5.07 8.99
CA VAL A 517 4.40 -5.31 8.28
C VAL A 517 3.79 -4.03 7.67
N THR A 518 4.44 -2.87 7.87
CA THR A 518 4.04 -1.57 7.33
C THR A 518 5.04 -0.98 6.34
N GLY A 519 5.86 -1.82 5.70
CA GLY A 519 6.75 -1.37 4.63
C GLY A 519 5.99 -1.14 3.32
N ASN A 520 6.53 -0.30 2.43
CA ASN A 520 6.00 -0.19 1.06
C ASN A 520 6.30 -1.44 0.20
N ASP A 521 7.08 -2.37 0.73
CA ASP A 521 7.51 -3.59 0.07
C ASP A 521 6.60 -4.76 0.49
N GLN A 522 5.85 -5.32 -0.47
CA GLN A 522 4.90 -6.39 -0.23
C GLN A 522 5.59 -7.70 0.19
N ASP A 523 6.76 -7.99 -0.35
CA ASP A 523 7.51 -9.22 -0.02
C ASP A 523 8.06 -9.14 1.40
N LEU A 524 8.50 -7.95 1.81
CA LEU A 524 8.89 -7.69 3.20
C LEU A 524 7.72 -7.88 4.15
N ASN A 525 6.56 -7.27 3.86
CA ASN A 525 5.39 -7.40 4.71
C ASN A 525 4.91 -8.84 4.83
N ALA A 526 4.89 -9.60 3.73
CA ALA A 526 4.53 -11.02 3.73
C ALA A 526 5.50 -11.84 4.60
N THR A 527 6.80 -11.60 4.44
CA THR A 527 7.88 -12.21 5.25
C THR A 527 7.73 -11.84 6.73
N GLY A 528 7.42 -10.58 7.02
CA GLY A 528 7.19 -10.07 8.38
C GLY A 528 6.02 -10.76 9.07
N TRP A 529 4.88 -10.90 8.37
CA TRP A 529 3.72 -11.63 8.92
C TRP A 529 4.04 -13.09 9.22
N GLN A 530 4.74 -13.79 8.32
CA GLN A 530 5.16 -15.18 8.53
C GLN A 530 6.14 -15.29 9.71
N PHE A 531 7.11 -14.37 9.79
CA PHE A 531 8.05 -14.31 10.90
C PHE A 531 7.33 -14.13 12.24
N LEU A 532 6.51 -13.09 12.36
CA LEU A 532 5.81 -12.75 13.60
C LEU A 532 4.91 -13.89 14.08
N ALA A 533 4.25 -14.61 13.16
CA ALA A 533 3.45 -15.79 13.50
C ALA A 533 4.27 -16.91 14.16
N ALA A 534 5.53 -17.06 13.80
CA ALA A 534 6.43 -18.06 14.38
C ALA A 534 7.02 -17.66 15.75
N THR A 535 6.90 -16.40 16.16
CA THR A 535 7.42 -15.91 17.45
C THR A 535 6.49 -16.24 18.63
N ALA A 536 6.98 -16.10 19.87
CA ALA A 536 6.20 -16.16 21.10
C ALA A 536 5.43 -14.84 21.40
N MET A 537 5.08 -14.07 20.36
CA MET A 537 4.23 -12.88 20.49
C MET A 537 2.97 -13.20 21.30
N THR A 538 2.75 -12.42 22.36
CA THR A 538 1.61 -12.61 23.27
C THR A 538 0.29 -12.19 22.61
N ARG A 539 -0.82 -12.66 23.18
CA ARG A 539 -2.17 -12.30 22.74
C ARG A 539 -2.41 -10.78 22.73
N ASP A 540 -1.96 -10.08 23.76
CA ASP A 540 -2.19 -8.63 23.88
C ASP A 540 -1.38 -7.84 22.86
N VAL A 541 -0.14 -8.25 22.58
CA VAL A 541 0.67 -7.63 21.54
C VAL A 541 0.08 -7.88 20.14
N ALA A 542 -0.35 -9.12 19.86
CA ALA A 542 -1.00 -9.44 18.59
C ALA A 542 -2.28 -8.60 18.41
N ARG A 543 -3.05 -8.40 19.49
CA ARG A 543 -4.24 -7.55 19.48
C ARG A 543 -3.91 -6.09 19.23
N GLU A 544 -2.89 -5.55 19.90
CA GLU A 544 -2.44 -4.18 19.71
C GLU A 544 -1.93 -3.95 18.27
N LEU A 545 -1.14 -4.88 17.73
CA LEU A 545 -0.65 -4.82 16.35
C LEU A 545 -1.81 -4.73 15.36
N TRP A 546 -2.79 -5.62 15.48
CA TRP A 546 -4.00 -5.61 14.64
C TRP A 546 -4.84 -4.35 14.81
N TRP A 547 -4.96 -3.84 16.05
CA TRP A 547 -5.64 -2.57 16.28
C TRP A 547 -4.96 -1.42 15.54
N ARG A 548 -3.62 -1.36 15.54
CA ARG A 548 -2.86 -0.36 14.77
C ARG A 548 -3.05 -0.53 13.25
N VAL A 549 -3.13 -1.78 12.76
CA VAL A 549 -3.40 -2.11 11.35
C VAL A 549 -4.75 -1.57 10.88
N TRP A 550 -5.79 -1.67 11.71
CA TRP A 550 -7.14 -1.23 11.34
C TRP A 550 -7.43 0.23 11.66
N SER A 551 -6.90 0.75 12.77
CA SER A 551 -7.25 2.08 13.26
C SER A 551 -6.50 3.20 12.54
N SER A 552 -5.33 2.92 11.94
CA SER A 552 -4.55 3.94 11.27
C SER A 552 -4.64 3.87 9.75
N SER A 553 -5.62 4.59 9.19
CA SER A 553 -5.62 4.92 7.76
C SER A 553 -4.41 5.78 7.34
N ALA A 554 -3.72 6.40 8.30
CA ALA A 554 -2.54 7.23 8.06
C ALA A 554 -1.26 6.40 7.84
N PHE A 555 -1.17 5.19 8.40
CA PHE A 555 0.03 4.34 8.31
C PHE A 555 -0.12 3.18 7.34
N PHE A 556 -1.34 2.69 7.09
CA PHE A 556 -1.56 1.55 6.21
C PHE A 556 -2.09 1.97 4.85
N THR A 557 -1.28 1.71 3.82
CA THR A 557 -1.74 1.84 2.43
C THR A 557 -2.62 0.64 2.05
N PRO A 558 -3.49 0.77 1.02
CA PRO A 558 -4.28 -0.35 0.52
C PRO A 558 -3.44 -1.58 0.13
N ALA A 559 -2.19 -1.37 -0.29
CA ALA A 559 -1.26 -2.45 -0.61
C ALA A 559 -0.82 -3.25 0.63
N MET A 560 -0.58 -2.58 1.76
CA MET A 560 -0.23 -3.24 3.02
C MET A 560 -1.41 -4.05 3.58
N HIS A 561 -2.61 -3.48 3.48
CA HIS A 561 -3.87 -4.15 3.78
C HIS A 561 -4.06 -5.40 2.92
N ALA A 562 -3.82 -5.32 1.61
CA ALA A 562 -3.88 -6.49 0.74
C ALA A 562 -2.86 -7.57 1.13
N THR A 563 -1.62 -7.21 1.49
CA THR A 563 -0.62 -8.19 1.93
C THR A 563 -1.04 -8.89 3.23
N ALA A 564 -1.54 -8.15 4.22
CA ALA A 564 -2.04 -8.74 5.46
C ALA A 564 -3.24 -9.66 5.21
N ALA A 565 -4.18 -9.22 4.36
CA ALA A 565 -5.40 -9.94 4.01
C ALA A 565 -5.15 -11.31 3.34
N GLN A 566 -4.04 -11.44 2.62
CA GLN A 566 -3.65 -12.64 1.88
C GLN A 566 -2.58 -13.48 2.61
N SER A 567 -2.09 -13.05 3.77
CA SER A 567 -1.02 -13.72 4.49
C SER A 567 -1.55 -14.75 5.49
N GLU A 568 -1.08 -15.99 5.38
CA GLU A 568 -1.36 -17.06 6.36
C GLU A 568 -0.79 -16.73 7.75
N GLY A 569 0.40 -16.11 7.82
CA GLY A 569 0.97 -15.66 9.09
C GLY A 569 0.14 -14.57 9.77
N ALA A 570 -0.44 -13.66 8.98
CA ALA A 570 -1.36 -12.65 9.50
C ALA A 570 -2.62 -13.31 10.08
N LEU A 571 -3.20 -14.29 9.39
CA LEU A 571 -4.33 -15.08 9.88
C LEU A 571 -4.01 -15.78 11.22
N GLN A 572 -2.86 -16.45 11.32
CA GLN A 572 -2.44 -17.12 12.57
C GLN A 572 -2.31 -16.14 13.74
N LEU A 573 -1.75 -14.95 13.49
CA LEU A 573 -1.67 -13.90 14.53
C LEU A 573 -3.03 -13.32 14.89
N PHE A 574 -3.94 -13.17 13.92
CA PHE A 574 -5.30 -12.74 14.18
C PHE A 574 -6.03 -13.74 15.09
N GLU A 575 -5.91 -15.05 14.82
CA GLU A 575 -6.49 -16.08 15.67
C GLU A 575 -5.88 -16.07 17.08
N ARG A 576 -4.58 -15.80 17.19
CA ARG A 576 -3.88 -15.65 18.49
C ARG A 576 -4.34 -14.43 19.30
N ALA A 577 -4.63 -13.32 18.63
CA ALA A 577 -5.08 -12.07 19.27
C ALA A 577 -6.39 -12.21 20.04
N ASP A 578 -7.18 -13.23 19.70
CA ASP A 578 -8.42 -13.61 20.39
C ASP A 578 -9.36 -12.41 20.61
N PHE A 579 -9.68 -11.71 19.53
CA PHE A 579 -10.58 -10.56 19.58
C PHE A 579 -11.96 -10.95 20.14
N SER A 580 -12.49 -10.10 21.03
CA SER A 580 -13.90 -10.14 21.44
C SER A 580 -14.79 -9.54 20.36
N ILE A 581 -16.06 -9.95 20.35
CA ILE A 581 -17.08 -9.47 19.40
C ILE A 581 -17.17 -7.94 19.38
N THR A 582 -17.12 -7.31 20.56
CA THR A 582 -17.25 -5.86 20.73
C THR A 582 -16.06 -5.04 20.20
N GLY A 583 -14.88 -5.66 20.05
CA GLY A 583 -13.67 -4.94 19.60
C GLY A 583 -13.53 -4.82 18.09
N LEU A 584 -14.14 -5.72 17.32
CA LEU A 584 -13.95 -5.81 15.87
C LEU A 584 -14.92 -4.93 15.06
N GLU A 585 -16.14 -4.74 15.55
CA GLU A 585 -17.19 -4.03 14.80
C GLU A 585 -16.80 -2.58 14.43
N PRO A 586 -16.23 -1.76 15.35
CA PRO A 586 -15.77 -0.41 14.98
C PRO A 586 -14.61 -0.39 13.98
N ALA A 587 -13.80 -1.45 13.94
CA ALA A 587 -12.71 -1.57 12.96
C ALA A 587 -13.28 -1.81 11.55
N PHE A 588 -14.41 -2.50 11.44
CA PHE A 588 -15.09 -2.76 10.16
C PHE A 588 -15.67 -1.52 9.52
N GLU A 589 -16.16 -0.58 10.33
CA GLU A 589 -16.67 0.70 9.83
C GLU A 589 -15.54 1.56 9.28
N LYS A 590 -14.34 1.48 9.87
CA LYS A 590 -13.19 2.31 9.49
C LYS A 590 -12.44 1.80 8.26
N ALA A 591 -12.51 0.51 7.95
CA ALA A 591 -11.71 -0.10 6.87
C ALA A 591 -12.48 -1.08 5.97
N PRO A 592 -13.61 -0.69 5.34
CA PRO A 592 -14.45 -1.60 4.55
C PRO A 592 -13.70 -2.26 3.39
N ALA A 593 -12.77 -1.55 2.74
CA ALA A 593 -11.97 -2.08 1.63
C ALA A 593 -11.04 -3.22 2.04
N PHE A 594 -10.50 -3.21 3.28
CA PHE A 594 -9.64 -4.29 3.79
C PHE A 594 -10.42 -5.61 3.89
N PHE A 595 -11.69 -5.56 4.30
CA PHE A 595 -12.51 -6.76 4.42
C PHE A 595 -12.81 -7.41 3.07
N SER A 596 -13.05 -6.59 2.05
CA SER A 596 -13.25 -7.09 0.69
C SER A 596 -12.00 -7.79 0.12
N SER A 597 -10.80 -7.48 0.63
CA SER A 597 -9.54 -8.09 0.17
C SER A 597 -9.09 -9.31 0.97
N LEU A 598 -9.80 -9.71 2.03
CA LEU A 598 -9.48 -10.88 2.85
C LEU A 598 -9.48 -12.17 2.00
N SER A 599 -8.49 -13.03 2.23
CA SER A 599 -8.55 -14.41 1.75
C SER A 599 -9.77 -15.13 2.35
N PRO A 600 -10.34 -16.15 1.69
CA PRO A 600 -11.52 -16.85 2.18
C PRO A 600 -11.37 -17.41 3.60
N ALA A 601 -10.20 -17.99 3.92
CA ALA A 601 -9.91 -18.51 5.25
C ALA A 601 -9.88 -17.40 6.31
N PHE A 602 -9.27 -16.25 5.99
CA PHE A 602 -9.22 -15.11 6.90
C PHE A 602 -10.60 -14.49 7.08
N PHE A 603 -11.36 -14.32 6.01
CA PHE A 603 -12.74 -13.86 6.09
C PHE A 603 -13.60 -14.73 7.02
N ALA A 604 -13.51 -16.06 6.88
CA ALA A 604 -14.20 -17.00 7.78
C ALA A 604 -13.74 -16.88 9.25
N ALA A 605 -12.44 -16.69 9.49
CA ALA A 605 -11.92 -16.48 10.84
C ALA A 605 -12.43 -15.18 11.48
N VAL A 606 -12.51 -14.09 10.70
CA VAL A 606 -13.13 -12.84 11.14
C VAL A 606 -14.60 -13.07 11.46
N LEU A 607 -15.35 -13.72 10.56
CA LEU A 607 -16.79 -13.94 10.71
C LEU A 607 -17.17 -14.73 11.97
N ARG A 608 -16.32 -15.67 12.41
CA ARG A 608 -16.48 -16.41 13.69
C ARG A 608 -16.50 -15.50 14.92
N ARG A 609 -16.00 -14.26 14.81
CA ARG A 609 -15.77 -13.35 15.94
C ARG A 609 -16.68 -12.14 15.94
N VAL A 610 -17.73 -12.10 15.11
CA VAL A 610 -18.62 -10.93 14.98
C VAL A 610 -20.06 -11.30 15.33
N SER A 611 -20.89 -10.31 15.65
CA SER A 611 -22.30 -10.56 15.98
C SER A 611 -23.07 -11.13 14.78
N PRO A 612 -24.16 -11.89 14.99
CA PRO A 612 -24.98 -12.40 13.89
C PRO A 612 -25.48 -11.32 12.94
N ALA A 613 -25.78 -10.11 13.46
CA ALA A 613 -26.14 -8.98 12.63
C ALA A 613 -25.01 -8.60 11.67
N THR A 614 -23.79 -8.42 12.19
CA THR A 614 -22.61 -8.14 11.38
C THR A 614 -22.28 -9.31 10.43
N GLN A 615 -22.56 -10.56 10.80
CA GLN A 615 -22.39 -11.69 9.89
C GLN A 615 -23.26 -11.58 8.65
N VAL A 616 -24.54 -11.20 8.79
CA VAL A 616 -25.46 -10.97 7.67
C VAL A 616 -24.95 -9.83 6.78
N GLU A 617 -24.53 -8.72 7.38
CA GLU A 617 -23.97 -7.56 6.67
C GLU A 617 -22.73 -7.90 5.85
N ARG A 618 -21.90 -8.82 6.34
CA ARG A 618 -20.67 -9.22 5.65
C ARG A 618 -20.90 -10.34 4.66
N ALA A 619 -21.86 -11.22 4.87
CA ALA A 619 -22.29 -12.20 3.89
C ALA A 619 -22.77 -11.56 2.58
N LEU A 620 -23.40 -10.38 2.68
CA LEU A 620 -23.76 -9.54 1.53
C LEU A 620 -22.53 -9.11 0.71
N ALA A 621 -21.55 -8.51 1.38
CA ALA A 621 -20.38 -7.91 0.74
C ALA A 621 -19.29 -8.93 0.35
N ALA A 622 -19.45 -10.20 0.71
CA ALA A 622 -18.47 -11.25 0.42
C ALA A 622 -18.36 -11.54 -1.09
N THR A 623 -17.18 -11.90 -1.56
CA THR A 623 -17.03 -12.58 -2.86
C THR A 623 -17.59 -14.01 -2.78
N ASP A 624 -17.78 -14.70 -3.89
CA ASP A 624 -18.31 -16.06 -3.88
C ASP A 624 -17.37 -17.05 -3.15
N ASP A 625 -16.05 -16.89 -3.29
CA ASP A 625 -15.06 -17.69 -2.56
C ASP A 625 -15.09 -17.41 -1.05
N GLN A 626 -15.22 -16.13 -0.66
CA GLN A 626 -15.37 -15.74 0.74
C GLN A 626 -16.68 -16.28 1.31
N TRP A 627 -17.77 -16.23 0.53
CA TRP A 627 -19.07 -16.78 0.91
C TRP A 627 -18.98 -18.29 1.16
N LEU A 628 -18.32 -19.06 0.29
CA LEU A 628 -18.19 -20.50 0.46
C LEU A 628 -17.47 -20.86 1.78
N ALA A 629 -16.42 -20.11 2.14
CA ALA A 629 -15.73 -20.28 3.42
C ALA A 629 -16.58 -19.82 4.62
N ALA A 630 -17.27 -18.68 4.48
CA ALA A 630 -18.15 -18.10 5.48
C ALA A 630 -19.38 -18.97 5.79
N ARG A 631 -19.94 -19.63 4.77
CA ARG A 631 -21.11 -20.49 4.86
C ARG A 631 -21.00 -21.53 5.97
N THR A 632 -19.84 -22.19 6.08
CA THR A 632 -19.58 -23.20 7.11
C THR A 632 -19.60 -22.58 8.51
N VAL A 633 -18.97 -21.42 8.68
CA VAL A 633 -18.96 -20.65 9.93
C VAL A 633 -20.37 -20.20 10.31
N LEU A 634 -21.13 -19.76 9.33
CA LEU A 634 -22.50 -19.32 9.54
C LEU A 634 -23.36 -20.49 10.00
N LEU A 635 -23.31 -21.65 9.32
CA LEU A 635 -24.04 -22.83 9.74
C LEU A 635 -23.69 -23.27 11.17
N GLN A 636 -22.42 -23.19 11.57
CA GLN A 636 -22.00 -23.44 12.96
C GLN A 636 -22.60 -22.42 13.93
N THR A 637 -22.60 -21.12 13.57
CA THR A 637 -23.23 -20.08 14.40
C THR A 637 -24.73 -20.32 14.57
N LEU A 638 -25.40 -20.75 13.50
CA LEU A 638 -26.82 -21.11 13.47
C LEU A 638 -27.13 -22.43 14.20
N GLN A 639 -26.13 -23.18 14.65
CA GLN A 639 -26.39 -24.30 15.58
C GLN A 639 -26.77 -23.80 16.97
N ASN A 640 -26.45 -22.55 17.33
CA ASN A 640 -26.82 -21.95 18.61
C ASN A 640 -28.24 -21.34 18.54
N PRO A 641 -29.25 -21.91 19.24
CA PRO A 641 -30.63 -21.43 19.18
C PRO A 641 -30.80 -19.98 19.63
N ALA A 642 -29.97 -19.51 20.58
CA ALA A 642 -30.04 -18.15 21.10
C ALA A 642 -29.70 -17.07 20.06
N LEU A 643 -29.02 -17.44 18.98
CA LEU A 643 -28.61 -16.53 17.91
C LEU A 643 -29.55 -16.56 16.70
N LEU A 644 -30.39 -17.60 16.57
CA LEU A 644 -31.26 -17.79 15.40
C LEU A 644 -32.27 -16.64 15.24
N GLY A 645 -32.95 -16.24 16.31
CA GLY A 645 -33.93 -15.15 16.26
C GLY A 645 -33.34 -13.84 15.75
N THR A 646 -32.19 -13.45 16.33
CA THR A 646 -31.48 -12.22 15.91
C THR A 646 -31.00 -12.31 14.47
N PHE A 647 -30.45 -13.46 14.06
CA PHE A 647 -29.99 -13.67 12.70
C PHE A 647 -31.13 -13.55 11.67
N TRP A 648 -32.20 -14.31 11.84
CA TRP A 648 -33.30 -14.36 10.88
C TRP A 648 -34.07 -13.04 10.82
N LYS A 649 -34.25 -12.36 11.95
CA LYS A 649 -34.81 -11.01 11.97
C LYS A 649 -34.01 -10.06 11.08
N ARG A 650 -32.68 -10.08 11.17
CA ARG A 650 -31.81 -9.23 10.34
C ARG A 650 -31.84 -9.60 8.86
N VAL A 651 -31.81 -10.88 8.53
CA VAL A 651 -31.95 -11.37 7.14
C VAL A 651 -33.25 -10.85 6.53
N LEU A 652 -34.37 -11.03 7.23
CA LEU A 652 -35.69 -10.65 6.74
C LEU A 652 -35.90 -9.14 6.66
N GLU A 653 -35.36 -8.36 7.62
CA GLU A 653 -35.33 -6.89 7.57
C GLU A 653 -34.61 -6.40 6.30
N ARG A 654 -33.45 -7.00 5.98
CA ARG A 654 -32.64 -6.63 4.81
C ARG A 654 -33.31 -6.98 3.47
N ILE A 655 -33.91 -8.16 3.37
CA ILE A 655 -34.66 -8.57 2.17
C ILE A 655 -35.84 -7.61 1.92
N THR A 656 -36.54 -7.24 2.99
CA THR A 656 -37.71 -6.33 2.90
C THR A 656 -37.34 -4.94 2.39
N ALA A 657 -36.16 -4.44 2.75
CA ALA A 657 -35.68 -3.16 2.28
C ALA A 657 -35.38 -3.16 0.76
N GLY A 658 -35.51 -4.30 0.07
CA GLY A 658 -35.30 -4.43 -1.37
C GLY A 658 -33.84 -4.26 -1.78
N VAL A 659 -32.91 -4.41 -0.83
CA VAL A 659 -31.53 -3.94 -1.00
C VAL A 659 -30.66 -4.95 -1.76
N ASP A 660 -30.91 -6.27 -1.73
CA ASP A 660 -29.93 -7.21 -2.30
C ASP A 660 -30.49 -8.60 -2.70
N GLU A 661 -30.58 -8.84 -4.02
CA GLU A 661 -30.87 -10.15 -4.64
C GLU A 661 -29.80 -11.21 -4.27
N ALA A 662 -28.54 -10.78 -4.08
CA ALA A 662 -27.44 -11.64 -3.67
C ALA A 662 -27.63 -12.26 -2.27
N LEU A 663 -28.26 -11.53 -1.33
CA LEU A 663 -28.56 -12.09 -0.01
C LEU A 663 -29.58 -13.22 -0.10
N SER A 664 -30.61 -12.99 -0.92
CA SER A 664 -31.67 -13.96 -1.17
C SER A 664 -31.06 -15.24 -1.71
N HIS A 665 -30.24 -15.15 -2.76
CA HIS A 665 -29.57 -16.31 -3.32
C HIS A 665 -28.62 -17.01 -2.33
N ARG A 666 -27.85 -16.26 -1.53
CA ARG A 666 -26.88 -16.87 -0.60
C ARG A 666 -27.52 -17.51 0.61
N ILE A 667 -28.54 -16.90 1.20
CA ILE A 667 -29.13 -17.36 2.47
C ILE A 667 -30.39 -18.19 2.24
N LEU A 668 -31.26 -17.77 1.33
CA LEU A 668 -32.59 -18.36 1.17
C LEU A 668 -32.58 -19.56 0.23
N ASP A 669 -31.78 -19.53 -0.84
CA ASP A 669 -31.65 -20.68 -1.75
C ASP A 669 -30.70 -21.75 -1.18
N ASP A 670 -29.90 -21.40 -0.18
CA ASP A 670 -29.12 -22.37 0.57
C ASP A 670 -30.03 -23.18 1.49
N TRP A 671 -30.39 -24.38 1.04
CA TRP A 671 -31.32 -25.25 1.76
C TRP A 671 -30.90 -25.57 3.19
N GLN A 672 -29.59 -25.62 3.50
CA GLN A 672 -29.11 -25.91 4.86
C GLN A 672 -29.30 -24.70 5.77
N ILE A 673 -29.00 -23.50 5.27
CA ILE A 673 -29.23 -22.27 6.02
C ILE A 673 -30.74 -22.06 6.18
N ALA A 674 -31.52 -22.17 5.10
CA ALA A 674 -32.97 -22.03 5.12
C ALA A 674 -33.65 -23.05 6.07
N ALA A 675 -33.16 -24.29 6.15
CA ALA A 675 -33.64 -25.27 7.13
C ALA A 675 -33.41 -24.85 8.59
N THR A 676 -32.48 -23.92 8.87
CA THR A 676 -32.32 -23.37 10.22
C THR A 676 -33.49 -22.48 10.64
N LEU A 677 -34.23 -21.91 9.68
CA LEU A 677 -35.44 -21.14 9.96
C LEU A 677 -36.44 -22.01 10.72
N GLU A 678 -36.63 -23.26 10.29
CA GLU A 678 -37.54 -24.23 10.90
C GLU A 678 -37.25 -24.49 12.38
N ARG A 679 -36.05 -24.15 12.86
CA ARG A 679 -35.63 -24.31 14.28
C ARG A 679 -35.83 -23.04 15.12
N LEU A 680 -36.42 -21.99 14.57
CA LEU A 680 -36.68 -20.75 15.30
C LEU A 680 -37.61 -21.01 16.52
N PRO A 681 -37.28 -20.46 17.70
CA PRO A 681 -38.16 -20.48 18.85
C PRO A 681 -39.52 -19.83 18.56
N LYS A 682 -40.58 -20.36 19.20
CA LYS A 682 -41.96 -19.85 19.07
C LYS A 682 -42.10 -18.36 19.41
N ALA A 683 -41.29 -17.84 20.33
CA ALA A 683 -41.29 -16.43 20.69
C ALA A 683 -40.83 -15.56 19.51
N ASP A 684 -39.67 -15.89 18.93
CA ASP A 684 -39.06 -15.12 17.84
C ASP A 684 -39.91 -15.12 16.57
N ILE A 685 -40.56 -16.25 16.24
CA ILE A 685 -41.43 -16.33 15.06
C ILE A 685 -42.72 -15.53 15.25
N THR A 686 -43.21 -15.36 16.48
CA THR A 686 -44.44 -14.59 16.74
C THR A 686 -44.23 -13.13 16.35
N ASP A 687 -43.06 -12.56 16.67
CA ASP A 687 -42.70 -11.21 16.24
C ASP A 687 -42.64 -11.10 14.71
N LEU A 688 -42.14 -12.12 14.02
CA LEU A 688 -42.08 -12.16 12.56
C LEU A 688 -43.45 -12.30 11.89
N LEU A 689 -44.37 -13.07 12.51
CA LEU A 689 -45.76 -13.23 12.05
C LEU A 689 -46.62 -11.97 12.26
N THR A 690 -46.18 -11.02 13.09
CA THR A 690 -46.93 -9.78 13.34
C THR A 690 -46.41 -8.59 12.52
N GLY A 691 -45.13 -8.59 12.12
CA GLY A 691 -44.48 -7.50 11.37
C GLY A 691 -44.27 -7.76 9.87
N THR A 692 -45.08 -8.62 9.27
CA THR A 692 -44.73 -9.34 8.03
C THR A 692 -44.90 -8.52 6.75
N THR A 693 -43.99 -8.73 5.79
CA THR A 693 -44.14 -8.25 4.40
C THR A 693 -44.41 -9.41 3.44
N PRO A 694 -44.98 -9.18 2.25
CA PRO A 694 -45.24 -10.27 1.29
C PRO A 694 -44.00 -11.12 0.95
N ALA A 695 -42.80 -10.54 1.04
CA ALA A 695 -41.54 -11.25 0.82
C ALA A 695 -41.23 -12.33 1.88
N HIS A 696 -41.81 -12.25 3.07
CA HIS A 696 -41.59 -13.23 4.15
C HIS A 696 -42.48 -14.46 4.01
N GLU A 697 -43.54 -14.39 3.19
CA GLU A 697 -44.61 -15.39 3.13
C GLU A 697 -44.08 -16.83 2.90
N PRO A 698 -43.23 -17.11 1.90
CA PRO A 698 -42.76 -18.48 1.63
C PRO A 698 -42.01 -19.10 2.82
N TYR A 699 -41.29 -18.27 3.56
CA TYR A 699 -40.44 -18.69 4.68
C TYR A 699 -41.27 -18.99 5.94
N LEU A 700 -42.24 -18.13 6.24
CA LEU A 700 -43.17 -18.35 7.36
C LEU A 700 -44.09 -19.53 7.09
N VAL A 701 -44.53 -19.71 5.84
CA VAL A 701 -45.24 -20.91 5.39
C VAL A 701 -44.41 -22.17 5.67
N ARG A 702 -43.14 -22.19 5.25
CA ARG A 702 -42.24 -23.31 5.49
C ARG A 702 -42.04 -23.60 6.98
N TRP A 703 -41.87 -22.56 7.80
CA TRP A 703 -41.77 -22.72 9.24
C TRP A 703 -43.02 -23.34 9.84
N LEU A 704 -44.20 -22.86 9.43
CA LEU A 704 -45.48 -23.39 9.89
C LEU A 704 -45.67 -24.85 9.47
N ASP A 705 -45.32 -25.21 8.23
CA ASP A 705 -45.42 -26.59 7.76
C ASP A 705 -44.52 -27.54 8.56
N ALA A 706 -43.32 -27.09 8.97
CA ALA A 706 -42.39 -27.86 9.79
C ALA A 706 -42.78 -27.93 11.28
N ASN A 707 -43.41 -26.88 11.82
CA ASN A 707 -43.67 -26.74 13.25
C ASN A 707 -45.15 -26.81 13.64
N ALA A 708 -46.06 -27.06 12.68
CA ALA A 708 -47.50 -27.08 12.92
C ALA A 708 -47.86 -27.96 14.12
N SER A 709 -47.31 -29.17 14.20
CA SER A 709 -47.60 -30.13 15.28
C SER A 709 -47.16 -29.67 16.68
N GLN A 710 -46.22 -28.73 16.76
CA GLN A 710 -45.70 -28.18 18.01
C GLN A 710 -46.51 -26.98 18.51
N LEU A 711 -47.33 -26.36 17.65
CA LEU A 711 -48.17 -25.23 18.02
C LEU A 711 -49.37 -25.70 18.84
N GLU A 712 -49.44 -25.27 20.09
CA GLU A 712 -50.53 -25.54 21.01
C GLU A 712 -51.58 -24.42 20.95
N ARG A 713 -52.76 -24.72 21.48
CA ARG A 713 -53.91 -23.80 21.49
C ARG A 713 -53.61 -22.46 22.17
N SER A 714 -52.76 -22.47 23.21
CA SER A 714 -52.37 -21.26 23.97
C SER A 714 -51.22 -20.48 23.34
N ASP A 715 -50.61 -20.94 22.25
CA ASP A 715 -49.44 -20.30 21.68
C ASP A 715 -49.82 -19.01 20.92
N ALA A 716 -49.15 -17.91 21.25
CA ALA A 716 -49.31 -16.63 20.54
C ALA A 716 -48.99 -16.75 19.04
N ALA A 717 -48.01 -17.59 18.69
CA ALA A 717 -47.65 -17.88 17.30
C ALA A 717 -48.82 -18.50 16.50
N LEU A 718 -49.62 -19.36 17.13
CA LEU A 718 -50.78 -19.98 16.47
C LEU A 718 -51.85 -18.94 16.18
N LEU A 719 -52.16 -18.08 17.15
CA LEU A 719 -53.10 -16.98 16.96
C LEU A 719 -52.60 -16.04 15.87
N ALA A 720 -51.34 -15.59 15.94
CA ALA A 720 -50.75 -14.71 14.95
C ALA A 720 -50.81 -15.30 13.53
N ALA A 721 -50.51 -16.58 13.37
CA ALA A 721 -50.65 -17.28 12.10
C ALA A 721 -52.10 -17.36 11.63
N ALA A 722 -53.03 -17.74 12.51
CA ALA A 722 -54.45 -17.88 12.19
C ALA A 722 -55.16 -16.54 11.89
N THR A 723 -54.59 -15.42 12.33
CA THR A 723 -55.11 -14.07 12.05
C THR A 723 -54.21 -13.27 11.09
N HIS A 724 -53.32 -13.95 10.36
CA HIS A 724 -52.36 -13.29 9.50
C HIS A 724 -53.03 -12.69 8.23
N PRO A 725 -52.57 -11.54 7.70
CA PRO A 725 -53.12 -10.94 6.47
C PRO A 725 -52.91 -11.81 5.20
N SER A 726 -51.75 -12.45 5.06
CA SER A 726 -51.49 -13.43 3.99
C SER A 726 -52.41 -14.66 4.11
N GLY A 727 -53.08 -15.00 3.01
CA GLY A 727 -53.95 -16.17 2.92
C GLY A 727 -53.22 -17.49 3.17
N ALA A 728 -52.02 -17.68 2.62
CA ALA A 728 -51.28 -18.94 2.73
C ALA A 728 -50.86 -19.25 4.18
N ILE A 729 -50.40 -18.24 4.92
CA ILE A 729 -50.05 -18.36 6.35
C ILE A 729 -51.32 -18.61 7.17
N ARG A 730 -52.38 -17.83 6.89
CA ARG A 730 -53.65 -17.92 7.59
C ARG A 730 -54.32 -19.27 7.45
N GLU A 731 -54.33 -19.84 6.25
CA GLU A 731 -54.90 -21.16 5.99
C GLU A 731 -54.23 -22.25 6.82
N ARG A 732 -52.90 -22.20 6.97
CA ARG A 732 -52.12 -23.14 7.80
C ARG A 732 -52.39 -22.94 9.29
N GLY A 733 -52.43 -21.68 9.74
CA GLY A 733 -52.83 -21.34 11.11
C GLY A 733 -54.22 -21.89 11.43
N LEU A 734 -55.21 -21.64 10.58
CA LEU A 734 -56.57 -22.13 10.75
C LEU A 734 -56.68 -23.66 10.64
N ALA A 735 -55.91 -24.30 9.75
CA ALA A 735 -55.84 -25.76 9.68
C ALA A 735 -55.31 -26.35 10.99
N ARG A 736 -54.27 -25.74 11.57
CA ARG A 736 -53.75 -26.16 12.87
C ARG A 736 -54.75 -25.91 14.00
N VAL A 737 -55.41 -24.76 14.03
CA VAL A 737 -56.49 -24.47 14.99
C VAL A 737 -57.58 -25.55 14.95
N ARG A 738 -58.00 -25.99 13.75
CA ARG A 738 -58.97 -27.09 13.62
C ARG A 738 -58.46 -28.41 14.20
N ALA A 739 -57.16 -28.68 14.07
CA ALA A 739 -56.55 -29.91 14.57
C ALA A 739 -56.36 -29.92 16.10
N VAL A 740 -56.02 -28.79 16.72
CA VAL A 740 -55.84 -28.69 18.19
C VAL A 740 -57.13 -28.38 18.94
N GLY A 741 -58.16 -27.95 18.22
CA GLY A 741 -59.41 -27.48 18.79
C GLY A 741 -59.35 -26.03 19.27
N LEU A 742 -60.52 -25.47 19.48
CA LEU A 742 -60.72 -24.10 19.96
C LEU A 742 -61.06 -24.12 21.46
N ASP A 743 -60.64 -23.08 22.17
CA ASP A 743 -61.15 -22.70 23.47
C ASP A 743 -61.76 -21.30 23.39
N LEU A 744 -62.41 -20.87 24.48
CA LEU A 744 -63.10 -19.60 24.53
C LEU A 744 -62.18 -18.40 24.22
N PRO A 745 -60.98 -18.26 24.84
CA PRO A 745 -60.07 -17.16 24.51
C PRO A 745 -59.64 -17.15 23.04
N LEU A 746 -59.25 -18.30 22.48
CA LEU A 746 -58.79 -18.36 21.09
C LEU A 746 -59.93 -18.09 20.11
N ALA A 747 -61.10 -18.70 20.30
CA ALA A 747 -62.26 -18.47 19.45
C ALA A 747 -62.66 -16.99 19.44
N LEU A 748 -62.67 -16.34 20.60
CA LEU A 748 -62.98 -14.92 20.70
C LEU A 748 -61.94 -14.07 19.94
N ARG A 749 -60.64 -14.33 20.14
CA ARG A 749 -59.55 -13.62 19.45
C ARG A 749 -59.59 -13.79 17.93
N LEU A 750 -59.99 -14.96 17.42
CA LEU A 750 -60.17 -15.17 15.98
C LEU A 750 -61.30 -14.32 15.41
N MET A 751 -62.43 -14.19 16.11
CA MET A 751 -63.51 -13.30 15.68
C MET A 751 -63.08 -11.82 15.73
N GLU A 752 -62.34 -11.44 16.77
CA GLU A 752 -61.84 -10.06 16.95
C GLU A 752 -60.79 -9.64 15.91
N SER A 753 -60.22 -10.58 15.16
CA SER A 753 -59.27 -10.27 14.09
C SER A 753 -59.88 -9.49 12.92
N GLY A 754 -61.21 -9.50 12.77
CA GLY A 754 -61.92 -8.85 11.66
C GLY A 754 -61.74 -9.55 10.30
N LEU A 755 -61.02 -10.68 10.23
CA LEU A 755 -60.82 -11.43 9.01
C LEU A 755 -61.97 -12.44 8.79
N PRO A 756 -62.49 -12.61 7.55
CA PRO A 756 -63.64 -13.48 7.30
C PRO A 756 -63.44 -14.94 7.70
N GLN A 757 -62.33 -15.57 7.28
CA GLN A 757 -62.11 -17.01 7.52
C GLN A 757 -61.93 -17.37 9.01
N PRO A 758 -61.14 -16.63 9.80
CA PRO A 758 -61.06 -16.83 11.26
C PRO A 758 -62.40 -16.57 11.96
N PHE A 759 -63.12 -15.54 11.53
CA PHE A 759 -64.44 -15.20 12.07
C PHE A 759 -65.43 -16.34 11.84
N ASP A 760 -65.52 -16.89 10.63
CA ASP A 760 -66.44 -17.98 10.30
C ASP A 760 -66.13 -19.28 11.05
N LEU A 761 -64.84 -19.60 11.22
CA LEU A 761 -64.41 -20.75 12.00
C LEU A 761 -64.86 -20.63 13.46
N ALA A 762 -64.57 -19.49 14.10
CA ALA A 762 -64.96 -19.26 15.48
C ALA A 762 -66.48 -19.14 15.66
N ARG A 763 -67.18 -18.51 14.71
CA ARG A 763 -68.66 -18.45 14.67
C ARG A 763 -69.27 -19.84 14.69
N THR A 764 -68.74 -20.75 13.86
CA THR A 764 -69.20 -22.15 13.80
C THR A 764 -68.96 -22.85 15.13
N TRP A 765 -67.80 -22.63 15.76
CA TRP A 765 -67.50 -23.19 17.07
C TRP A 765 -68.45 -22.68 18.16
N PHE A 766 -68.71 -21.38 18.24
CA PHE A 766 -69.67 -20.84 19.20
C PHE A 766 -71.08 -21.42 19.03
N ALA A 767 -71.51 -21.65 17.79
CA ALA A 767 -72.81 -22.22 17.47
C ALA A 767 -72.93 -23.72 17.82
N THR A 768 -71.82 -24.47 17.80
CA THR A 768 -71.83 -25.94 17.94
C THR A 768 -71.20 -26.46 19.23
N ASN A 769 -70.47 -25.63 19.98
CA ASN A 769 -69.81 -26.05 21.21
C ASN A 769 -70.85 -26.26 22.33
N GLU A 770 -71.07 -27.50 22.76
CA GLU A 770 -71.99 -27.82 23.85
C GLU A 770 -71.32 -27.91 25.23
N GLU A 771 -69.97 -27.91 25.27
CA GLU A 771 -69.20 -28.03 26.52
C GLU A 771 -69.28 -26.77 27.38
N LEU A 772 -69.37 -25.59 26.75
CA LEU A 772 -69.54 -24.33 27.45
C LEU A 772 -71.01 -23.99 27.64
N ASP A 773 -71.32 -23.54 28.85
CA ASP A 773 -72.64 -23.00 29.19
C ASP A 773 -73.02 -21.90 28.17
N VAL A 774 -74.26 -21.95 27.70
CA VAL A 774 -74.79 -21.03 26.68
C VAL A 774 -74.64 -19.59 27.17
N ALA A 775 -74.84 -19.37 28.47
CA ALA A 775 -74.69 -18.07 29.12
C ALA A 775 -73.23 -17.59 29.15
N GLU A 776 -72.26 -18.48 29.34
CA GLU A 776 -70.83 -18.13 29.29
C GLU A 776 -70.40 -17.71 27.87
N ARG A 777 -70.82 -18.47 26.86
CA ARG A 777 -70.58 -18.12 25.44
C ARG A 777 -71.20 -16.77 25.07
N ALA A 778 -72.46 -16.56 25.46
CA ALA A 778 -73.16 -15.32 25.18
C ALA A 778 -72.46 -14.10 25.82
N LEU A 779 -71.98 -14.25 27.06
CA LEU A 779 -71.25 -13.17 27.75
C LEU A 779 -69.94 -12.84 27.05
N ALA A 780 -69.14 -13.82 26.69
CA ALA A 780 -67.88 -13.58 25.98
C ALA A 780 -68.07 -12.83 24.67
N LEU A 781 -69.09 -13.19 23.88
CA LEU A 781 -69.40 -12.52 22.61
C LEU A 781 -69.90 -11.08 22.83
N CYS A 782 -70.78 -10.88 23.81
CA CYS A 782 -71.39 -9.57 24.06
C CYS A 782 -70.44 -8.58 24.75
N ASP A 783 -69.42 -9.08 25.46
CA ASP A 783 -68.43 -8.25 26.16
C ASP A 783 -67.18 -7.94 25.32
N SER A 784 -67.10 -8.47 24.10
CA SER A 784 -65.98 -8.18 23.19
C SER A 784 -65.85 -6.68 22.88
N PRO A 785 -64.62 -6.12 22.82
CA PRO A 785 -64.40 -4.75 22.35
C PRO A 785 -64.74 -4.57 20.86
N ASP A 786 -64.84 -5.64 20.06
CA ASP A 786 -65.16 -5.55 18.64
C ASP A 786 -66.67 -5.49 18.37
N ALA A 787 -67.10 -4.52 17.55
CA ALA A 787 -68.52 -4.28 17.28
C ALA A 787 -69.18 -5.39 16.44
N HIS A 788 -68.43 -6.07 15.56
CA HIS A 788 -68.92 -7.18 14.77
C HIS A 788 -69.10 -8.44 15.62
N VAL A 789 -68.19 -8.69 16.56
CA VAL A 789 -68.32 -9.77 17.54
C VAL A 789 -69.54 -9.54 18.44
N ARG A 790 -69.72 -8.32 18.97
CA ARG A 790 -70.93 -7.99 19.75
C ARG A 790 -72.21 -8.12 18.94
N ARG A 791 -72.19 -7.79 17.65
CA ARG A 791 -73.33 -8.01 16.76
C ARG A 791 -73.67 -9.50 16.65
N PHE A 792 -72.66 -10.35 16.45
CA PHE A 792 -72.89 -11.80 16.48
C PHE A 792 -73.35 -12.29 17.85
N GLY A 793 -72.86 -11.72 18.96
CA GLY A 793 -73.37 -12.00 20.31
C GLY A 793 -74.87 -11.73 20.46
N ARG A 794 -75.38 -10.65 19.85
CA ARG A 794 -76.83 -10.37 19.81
C ARG A 794 -77.61 -11.41 19.02
N GLU A 795 -77.11 -11.76 17.83
CA GLU A 795 -77.70 -12.82 16.99
C GLU A 795 -77.68 -14.17 17.73
N PHE A 796 -76.61 -14.46 18.47
CA PHE A 796 -76.46 -15.66 19.28
C PHE A 796 -77.48 -15.71 20.42
N LEU A 797 -77.65 -14.60 21.14
CA LEU A 797 -78.69 -14.47 22.18
C LEU A 797 -80.10 -14.63 21.62
N GLU A 798 -80.39 -14.03 20.45
CA GLU A 798 -81.67 -14.20 19.76
C GLU A 798 -81.95 -15.66 19.39
N ALA A 799 -80.94 -16.38 18.90
CA ALA A 799 -81.08 -17.77 18.50
C ALA A 799 -81.28 -18.75 19.66
N HIS A 800 -80.71 -18.46 20.84
CA HIS A 800 -80.76 -19.35 22.01
C HIS A 800 -81.82 -18.94 23.06
N GLY A 801 -82.47 -17.79 22.87
CA GLY A 801 -83.63 -17.35 23.65
C GLY A 801 -83.37 -17.29 25.15
N GLU A 802 -84.36 -17.77 25.93
CA GLU A 802 -84.33 -17.70 27.40
C GLU A 802 -83.17 -18.49 28.02
N HIS A 803 -82.65 -19.51 27.34
CA HIS A 803 -81.57 -20.36 27.87
C HIS A 803 -80.25 -19.59 27.97
N ALA A 804 -80.01 -18.62 27.09
CA ALA A 804 -78.85 -17.74 27.15
C ALA A 804 -79.05 -16.53 28.09
N LEU A 805 -80.30 -16.14 28.35
CA LEU A 805 -80.66 -14.93 29.08
C LEU A 805 -81.11 -15.22 30.51
N ASN A 806 -80.28 -15.89 31.30
CA ASN A 806 -80.56 -16.08 32.73
C ASN A 806 -80.26 -14.81 33.56
N ALA A 807 -80.70 -14.78 34.82
CA ALA A 807 -80.53 -13.62 35.71
C ALA A 807 -79.07 -13.19 35.88
N ASN A 808 -78.12 -14.13 35.83
CA ASN A 808 -76.69 -13.83 35.95
C ASN A 808 -76.14 -13.13 34.70
N VAL A 809 -76.50 -13.61 33.50
CA VAL A 809 -76.13 -12.96 32.23
C VAL A 809 -76.71 -11.56 32.15
N LEU A 810 -77.98 -11.40 32.48
CA LEU A 810 -78.63 -10.09 32.51
C LEU A 810 -77.92 -9.12 33.44
N ARG A 811 -77.54 -9.56 34.65
CA ARG A 811 -76.80 -8.73 35.59
C ARG A 811 -75.45 -8.29 35.01
N LYS A 812 -74.66 -9.20 34.43
CA LYS A 812 -73.37 -8.88 33.83
C LYS A 812 -73.50 -7.97 32.60
N LEU A 813 -74.47 -8.21 31.73
CA LEU A 813 -74.73 -7.36 30.56
C LEU A 813 -75.29 -5.98 30.95
N ALA A 814 -75.90 -5.84 32.12
CA ALA A 814 -76.25 -4.53 32.66
C ALA A 814 -75.01 -3.67 32.94
N GLU A 815 -73.87 -4.29 33.25
CA GLU A 815 -72.61 -3.61 33.55
C GLU A 815 -71.74 -3.37 32.31
N ASN A 816 -72.12 -3.95 31.16
CA ASN A 816 -71.37 -3.86 29.91
C ASN A 816 -71.07 -2.41 29.50
N ALA A 817 -69.88 -2.16 28.97
CA ALA A 817 -69.43 -0.82 28.63
C ALA A 817 -70.13 -0.24 27.38
N ASP A 818 -70.66 -1.08 26.49
CA ASP A 818 -71.28 -0.64 25.23
C ASP A 818 -72.77 -0.27 25.43
N PRO A 819 -73.13 1.03 25.34
CA PRO A 819 -74.52 1.46 25.47
C PRO A 819 -75.43 0.94 24.34
N VAL A 820 -74.87 0.53 23.19
CA VAL A 820 -75.64 -0.08 22.11
C VAL A 820 -76.09 -1.48 22.50
N MET A 821 -75.22 -2.27 23.14
CA MET A 821 -75.54 -3.60 23.64
C MET A 821 -76.63 -3.54 24.72
N GLN A 822 -76.49 -2.61 25.68
CA GLN A 822 -77.51 -2.37 26.72
C GLN A 822 -78.85 -1.92 26.12
N ALA A 823 -78.82 -1.04 25.12
CA ALA A 823 -80.03 -0.56 24.45
C ALA A 823 -80.76 -1.69 23.72
N TRP A 824 -80.02 -2.49 22.96
CA TRP A 824 -80.58 -3.65 22.29
C TRP A 824 -81.14 -4.66 23.28
N LEU A 825 -80.42 -4.99 24.36
CA LEU A 825 -80.89 -5.98 25.34
C LEU A 825 -82.17 -5.52 26.05
N ALA A 826 -82.23 -4.24 26.43
CA ALA A 826 -83.43 -3.65 27.03
C ALA A 826 -84.64 -3.73 26.08
N GLU A 827 -84.43 -3.47 24.80
CA GLU A 827 -85.45 -3.54 23.75
C GLU A 827 -85.86 -4.99 23.42
N HIS A 828 -84.91 -5.91 23.37
CA HIS A 828 -85.15 -7.34 23.16
C HIS A 828 -86.01 -7.93 24.29
N LEU A 829 -85.64 -7.66 25.55
CA LEU A 829 -86.42 -8.03 26.72
C LEU A 829 -87.79 -7.32 26.77
N TRP A 830 -87.94 -6.15 26.13
CA TRP A 830 -89.21 -5.45 26.01
C TRP A 830 -90.11 -6.08 24.94
N ARG A 831 -89.56 -6.72 23.91
CA ARG A 831 -90.37 -7.41 22.89
C ARG A 831 -90.75 -8.83 23.31
N ASN A 832 -89.85 -9.53 24.00
CA ASN A 832 -89.95 -10.98 24.25
C ASN A 832 -90.41 -11.32 25.68
N HIS A 833 -91.51 -10.71 26.13
CA HIS A 833 -92.03 -10.56 27.52
C HIS A 833 -92.29 -11.80 28.42
N ARG A 834 -91.58 -12.93 28.29
CA ARG A 834 -91.88 -14.13 29.09
C ARG A 834 -90.71 -14.59 29.99
N GLY A 835 -91.07 -15.00 31.21
CA GLY A 835 -90.30 -15.95 32.04
C GLY A 835 -89.05 -15.48 32.80
N ILE A 836 -88.34 -14.45 32.38
CA ILE A 836 -86.99 -14.16 32.92
C ILE A 836 -87.02 -13.15 34.09
N ALA A 837 -86.21 -13.38 35.13
CA ALA A 837 -85.99 -12.43 36.21
C ALA A 837 -85.18 -11.19 35.73
N VAL A 838 -85.87 -10.22 35.14
CA VAL A 838 -85.35 -8.92 34.67
C VAL A 838 -85.12 -7.83 35.76
N PRO A 839 -85.68 -7.86 37.00
CA PRO A 839 -85.62 -6.71 37.91
C PRO A 839 -84.23 -6.16 38.19
N ALA A 840 -83.21 -7.03 38.30
CA ALA A 840 -81.82 -6.61 38.54
C ALA A 840 -81.24 -5.77 37.38
N PHE A 841 -81.49 -6.18 36.12
CA PHE A 841 -81.08 -5.44 34.92
C PHE A 841 -81.80 -4.08 34.84
N ASP A 842 -83.10 -4.06 35.11
CA ASP A 842 -83.90 -2.82 35.11
C ASP A 842 -83.38 -1.81 36.13
N ARG A 843 -83.14 -2.28 37.36
CA ARG A 843 -82.59 -1.42 38.43
C ARG A 843 -81.23 -0.84 38.04
N ALA A 844 -80.33 -1.65 37.49
CA ALA A 844 -79.04 -1.19 37.02
C ALA A 844 -79.16 -0.13 35.91
N MET A 845 -80.04 -0.33 34.92
CA MET A 845 -80.28 0.64 33.85
C MET A 845 -80.91 1.94 34.34
N LEU A 846 -81.86 1.87 35.29
CA LEU A 846 -82.51 3.05 35.85
C LEU A 846 -81.55 3.90 36.71
N ARG A 847 -80.65 3.25 37.45
CA ARG A 847 -79.61 3.93 38.26
C ARG A 847 -78.50 4.55 37.42
N THR A 848 -78.32 4.08 36.19
CA THR A 848 -77.25 4.57 35.32
C THR A 848 -77.45 6.06 34.97
N ARG A 849 -76.42 6.88 35.26
CA ARG A 849 -76.40 8.33 35.00
C ARG A 849 -75.63 8.62 33.71
N GLY A 850 -76.19 9.44 32.83
CA GLY A 850 -75.48 10.02 31.67
C GLY A 850 -75.12 9.07 30.51
N ARG A 851 -75.30 7.75 30.64
CA ARG A 851 -75.08 6.75 29.57
C ARG A 851 -76.33 5.89 29.33
N ALA A 852 -76.34 5.14 28.22
CA ALA A 852 -77.37 4.15 27.89
C ALA A 852 -78.83 4.67 27.83
N ARG A 853 -79.04 5.92 27.37
CA ARG A 853 -80.38 6.56 27.36
C ARG A 853 -81.45 5.70 26.68
N ARG A 854 -81.12 5.11 25.54
CA ARG A 854 -82.04 4.25 24.78
C ARG A 854 -82.47 3.01 25.58
N ALA A 855 -81.52 2.38 26.28
CA ALA A 855 -81.81 1.26 27.17
C ALA A 855 -82.77 1.66 28.28
N LYS A 856 -82.51 2.82 28.91
CA LYS A 856 -83.33 3.37 29.99
C LYS A 856 -84.77 3.63 29.55
N GLU A 857 -84.98 4.21 28.37
CA GLU A 857 -86.31 4.44 27.82
C GLU A 857 -87.03 3.12 27.47
N ALA A 858 -86.33 2.10 26.99
CA ALA A 858 -86.93 0.78 26.75
C ALA A 858 -87.35 0.07 28.06
N VAL A 859 -86.55 0.20 29.12
CA VAL A 859 -86.92 -0.30 30.47
C VAL A 859 -88.17 0.41 31.00
N LYS A 860 -88.25 1.74 30.87
CA LYS A 860 -89.45 2.51 31.25
C LYS A 860 -90.70 2.01 30.51
N LYS A 861 -90.62 1.90 29.17
CA LYS A 861 -91.70 1.40 28.34
C LYS A 861 -92.17 0.01 28.77
N ARG A 862 -91.23 -0.90 29.07
CA ARG A 862 -91.56 -2.23 29.61
C ARG A 862 -92.33 -2.12 30.92
N ARG A 863 -91.81 -1.36 31.89
CA ARG A 863 -92.46 -1.22 33.21
C ARG A 863 -93.85 -0.60 33.09
N ASP A 864 -94.01 0.45 32.27
CA ASP A 864 -95.31 1.09 32.02
C ASP A 864 -96.33 0.09 31.42
N LEU A 865 -95.88 -0.77 30.49
CA LEU A 865 -96.71 -1.83 29.90
C LEU A 865 -97.07 -2.92 30.90
N THR A 866 -96.15 -3.37 31.74
CA THR A 866 -96.44 -4.33 32.82
C THR A 866 -97.47 -3.76 33.80
N THR A 867 -97.34 -2.50 34.19
CA THR A 867 -98.29 -1.81 35.06
C THR A 867 -99.67 -1.64 34.42
N THR A 868 -99.73 -1.40 33.10
CA THR A 868 -100.99 -1.23 32.35
C THR A 868 -101.70 -2.56 32.08
N THR A 869 -100.97 -3.63 31.76
CA THR A 869 -101.54 -4.94 31.40
C THR A 869 -102.01 -5.73 32.63
N VAL A 870 -101.39 -5.50 33.80
CA VAL A 870 -101.77 -6.15 35.06
C VAL A 870 -102.96 -5.46 35.75
N GLY A 871 -103.45 -4.34 35.22
CA GLY A 871 -104.66 -3.64 35.68
C GLY A 871 -105.97 -4.47 35.63
N GLN A 872 -105.93 -5.74 35.23
CA GLN A 872 -107.08 -6.66 35.25
C GLN A 872 -106.80 -8.03 35.90
N SER A 873 -105.63 -8.29 36.50
CA SER A 873 -105.38 -9.51 37.28
C SER A 873 -104.40 -9.26 38.43
N SER A 874 -104.78 -9.56 39.66
CA SER A 874 -104.12 -9.19 40.93
C SER A 874 -102.78 -9.92 41.23
N ALA A 875 -101.93 -10.14 40.23
CA ALA A 875 -100.74 -10.99 40.37
C ALA A 875 -99.38 -10.26 40.31
N ALA A 876 -99.31 -8.95 40.05
CA ALA A 876 -98.08 -8.19 40.31
C ALA A 876 -98.08 -7.73 41.77
N GLY A 877 -97.18 -8.29 42.57
CA GLY A 877 -96.94 -7.79 43.93
C GLY A 877 -96.43 -6.34 43.94
N PRO A 878 -96.48 -5.66 45.10
CA PRO A 878 -95.95 -4.30 45.25
C PRO A 878 -94.47 -4.24 44.83
N PRO A 879 -94.00 -3.10 44.25
CA PRO A 879 -92.60 -2.94 43.88
C PRO A 879 -91.69 -3.22 45.07
N SER A 880 -90.58 -3.93 44.85
CA SER A 880 -89.67 -4.30 45.93
C SER A 880 -89.00 -3.06 46.56
N THR A 881 -88.52 -3.16 47.80
CA THR A 881 -87.79 -2.08 48.48
C THR A 881 -86.59 -1.58 47.66
N GLU A 882 -85.93 -2.47 46.92
CA GLU A 882 -84.82 -2.10 46.01
C GLU A 882 -85.28 -1.31 44.78
N ASP A 883 -86.49 -1.58 44.27
CA ASP A 883 -87.07 -0.84 43.15
C ASP A 883 -87.46 0.58 43.58
N ILE A 884 -88.03 0.73 44.78
CA ILE A 884 -88.32 2.04 45.39
C ILE A 884 -87.02 2.84 45.53
N ALA A 885 -85.94 2.24 46.02
CA ALA A 885 -84.64 2.91 46.13
C ALA A 885 -84.10 3.40 44.77
N ALA A 886 -84.19 2.57 43.72
CA ALA A 886 -83.77 2.96 42.37
C ALA A 886 -84.62 4.10 41.79
N LEU A 887 -85.93 4.11 42.06
CA LEU A 887 -86.84 5.19 41.65
C LEU A 887 -86.58 6.50 42.43
N LEU A 888 -86.32 6.42 43.74
CA LEU A 888 -85.95 7.59 44.56
C LEU A 888 -84.63 8.21 44.07
N ASP A 889 -83.63 7.40 43.74
CA ASP A 889 -82.38 7.88 43.12
C ASP A 889 -82.63 8.57 41.77
N MET A 890 -83.57 8.06 40.98
CA MET A 890 -83.94 8.62 39.69
C MET A 890 -84.80 9.89 39.81
N ALA A 891 -85.65 10.00 40.83
CA ALA A 891 -86.38 11.22 41.18
C ALA A 891 -85.42 12.37 41.56
N ARG A 892 -84.24 12.04 42.07
CA ARG A 892 -83.15 13.00 42.34
C ARG A 892 -82.29 13.30 41.11
N SER A 893 -82.55 12.68 39.96
CA SER A 893 -81.80 12.90 38.72
C SER A 893 -81.94 14.35 38.21
N ARG A 894 -80.86 14.88 37.63
CA ARG A 894 -80.87 16.19 36.94
C ARG A 894 -81.63 16.18 35.62
N THR A 895 -82.02 15.00 35.10
CA THR A 895 -82.77 14.90 33.84
C THR A 895 -84.27 15.03 34.13
N PRO A 896 -84.95 16.14 33.72
CA PRO A 896 -86.33 16.42 34.13
C PRO A 896 -87.31 15.30 33.81
N ARG A 897 -87.18 14.70 32.62
CA ARG A 897 -88.01 13.59 32.14
C ARG A 897 -87.82 12.28 32.90
N ASP A 898 -86.63 12.04 33.46
CA ASP A 898 -86.40 10.85 34.32
C ASP A 898 -87.01 11.06 35.69
N ARG A 899 -86.84 12.26 36.24
CA ARG A 899 -87.40 12.65 37.52
C ARG A 899 -88.92 12.59 37.49
N GLU A 900 -89.54 13.17 36.47
CA GLU A 900 -91.00 13.17 36.30
C GLU A 900 -91.56 11.75 36.22
N TRP A 901 -90.99 10.91 35.36
CA TRP A 901 -91.41 9.50 35.24
C TRP A 901 -91.22 8.74 36.56
N ALA A 902 -90.09 8.92 37.26
CA ALA A 902 -89.85 8.24 38.53
C ALA A 902 -90.83 8.68 39.63
N LEU A 903 -91.16 9.98 39.70
CA LEU A 903 -92.17 10.51 40.63
C LEU A 903 -93.56 9.96 40.32
N GLN A 904 -93.92 9.81 39.04
CA GLN A 904 -95.20 9.18 38.63
C GLN A 904 -95.28 7.73 39.11
N GLN A 905 -94.22 6.93 38.92
CA GLN A 905 -94.19 5.53 39.38
C GLN A 905 -94.22 5.42 40.92
N LEU A 906 -93.49 6.27 41.64
CA LEU A 906 -93.51 6.33 43.11
C LEU A 906 -94.89 6.74 43.64
N ALA A 907 -95.55 7.70 43.00
CA ALA A 907 -96.90 8.12 43.36
C ALA A 907 -97.92 6.99 43.14
N GLN A 908 -97.79 6.26 42.02
CA GLN A 908 -98.65 5.10 41.73
C GLN A 908 -98.47 3.97 42.76
N ALA A 909 -97.22 3.67 43.17
CA ALA A 909 -96.93 2.67 44.20
C ALA A 909 -97.49 3.07 45.58
N ALA A 910 -97.39 4.36 45.96
CA ALA A 910 -97.99 4.87 47.19
C ALA A 910 -99.53 4.83 47.17
N LEU A 911 -100.17 5.11 46.01
CA LEU A 911 -101.61 4.97 45.83
C LEU A 911 -102.11 3.52 45.93
N THR A 912 -101.25 2.54 45.66
CA THR A 912 -101.55 1.11 45.87
C THR A 912 -101.32 0.63 47.31
N GLY A 913 -101.08 1.55 48.26
CA GLY A 913 -101.00 1.26 49.69
C GLY A 913 -99.60 0.96 50.23
N GLN A 914 -98.54 1.23 49.46
CA GLN A 914 -97.16 1.04 49.90
C GLN A 914 -96.62 2.32 50.54
N GLU A 915 -96.15 2.24 51.79
CA GLU A 915 -95.49 3.38 52.44
C GLU A 915 -94.12 3.63 51.81
N ILE A 916 -93.93 4.84 51.27
CA ILE A 916 -92.66 5.27 50.66
C ILE A 916 -92.17 6.51 51.38
N GLU A 917 -91.05 6.37 52.07
CA GLU A 917 -90.42 7.45 52.83
C GLU A 917 -90.11 8.66 51.92
N GLY A 918 -90.62 9.84 52.31
CA GLY A 918 -90.41 11.10 51.59
C GLY A 918 -91.34 11.37 50.41
N VAL A 919 -92.35 10.51 50.14
CA VAL A 919 -93.36 10.72 49.10
C VAL A 919 -94.75 10.81 49.73
N ALA A 920 -95.38 11.99 49.68
CA ALA A 920 -96.77 12.19 50.12
C ALA A 920 -97.68 12.31 48.89
N VAL A 921 -98.58 11.35 48.68
CA VAL A 921 -99.58 11.42 47.61
C VAL A 921 -100.91 11.86 48.18
N ARG A 922 -101.47 12.94 47.64
CA ARG A 922 -102.78 13.46 47.99
C ARG A 922 -103.72 13.12 46.83
N GLN A 923 -104.72 12.26 47.05
CA GLN A 923 -105.81 12.09 46.09
C GLN A 923 -106.55 13.44 46.01
N VAL A 924 -106.62 14.01 44.82
CA VAL A 924 -107.37 15.23 44.52
C VAL A 924 -108.65 14.85 43.82
#